data_AF-L7JYX1-F1
#
_entry.id   AF-L7JYX1-F1
#
_cell.length_a   1.000
_cell.length_b   1.000
_cell.length_c   1.000
_cell.angle_alpha   90.00
_cell.angle_beta   90.00
_cell.angle_gamma   90.00
#
_symmetry.space_group_name_H-M   'P 1'
#
loop_
_entity.id
_entity.type
_entity.pdbx_description
1 polymer ?
#
loop_
_entity_poly.entity_id
_entity_poly.type
_entity_poly.pdbx_seq_one_letter_code
_entity_poly.pdbx_strand_id
1 'polypeptide(L)'
;MVTINKDCKYLSASYCKCRISLIISTFIEKLELVNCKKIEAIDKCQRMPRVLRLINIGYDLRIVFYEEGTKEICESTNNYKANIGRLLVPSSCNNVVFYRFIGAVDLSIFGLGQLNSTEIHKISFKYTYDNCDGVHILHIYNGIIEQNFCNCSLKYKLLIQNIIIAGNNALVINENCALVKVKNCTGNIIIPKILREDHNLILPVDGSSLIYIRKQPNEKYHMYLRDVTIKVTIFLGPKVENIIMTNVKSDCDAILALNQSIRYFVVSNCDINIYRQVIEVNDNIIKLRTSNVVCKPSTEKIFVVKKFLYIENDQLSGNITKLTVKECEIMQGYKLSIDSSCKYICISAYAGEIISSGLSNTGTVSMQSSKDGRFIFLKDQFNESYSMLLYNCTLTNTIKIQLKVQNVVLKNVSVNDEPRPGTNECSKWSNFFELGDLQSIVLSNIEIFDFRRCINLNYLRLETITINQDVSFSNSLKILELIDVTLTGGGKLRLAGDLKRLHISGETGESLLHQLLDTNITESHVTATSKEKLCCYLKDIDFQCNFCVPEETETLHLRDIKMQKGKILKINRNCRRLEITSFVGVLDITEAKLLQNVVLHNKLPRIVNGQWIYLDSNMSNEYSKDDVPDCIFPNSLKTIVCKKIEHNYSSGLIIGEECEELSIISCTGKYDLSRIKKLRKLVFYPSQNENFFITFPDLCHVKELDMAYNGSLMYFKRLLVSCKNVKKLIIRALTFDFDMFRPPKT
;
A
#
# COMPACT_ATOMS: atom_id res chain seq x y z
N MET A 1 -60.42 12.02 -28.35
CA MET A 1 -59.33 11.77 -29.32
C MET A 1 -58.43 12.98 -29.26
N VAL A 2 -57.15 12.82 -28.93
CA VAL A 2 -56.18 13.93 -28.90
C VAL A 2 -55.35 13.82 -30.17
N THR A 3 -55.51 14.75 -31.11
CA THR A 3 -54.72 14.82 -32.34
C THR A 3 -53.55 15.78 -32.09
N ILE A 4 -52.32 15.32 -32.34
CA ILE A 4 -51.10 16.04 -31.99
C ILE A 4 -50.46 16.57 -33.27
N ASN A 5 -50.08 17.85 -33.23
CA ASN A 5 -49.49 18.55 -34.36
C ASN A 5 -48.13 17.92 -34.77
N LYS A 6 -47.85 17.92 -36.08
CA LYS A 6 -46.63 17.39 -36.74
C LYS A 6 -45.31 17.92 -36.15
N ASP A 7 -45.33 19.09 -35.51
CA ASP A 7 -44.13 19.75 -34.99
C ASP A 7 -43.86 19.49 -33.49
N CYS A 8 -44.62 18.60 -32.84
CA CYS A 8 -44.45 18.30 -31.42
C CYS A 8 -43.20 17.45 -31.16
N LYS A 9 -42.15 18.06 -30.56
CA LYS A 9 -40.89 17.36 -30.21
C LYS A 9 -40.94 16.58 -28.89
N TYR A 10 -41.80 16.98 -27.96
CA TYR A 10 -41.90 16.39 -26.62
C TYR A 10 -43.37 16.24 -26.26
N LEU A 11 -43.81 15.00 -26.03
CA LEU A 11 -45.17 14.73 -25.56
C LEU A 11 -45.11 13.98 -24.25
N SER A 12 -45.71 14.56 -23.20
CA SER A 12 -46.01 13.86 -21.97
C SER A 12 -47.51 13.87 -21.73
N ALA A 13 -48.13 12.70 -21.56
CA ALA A 13 -49.54 12.57 -21.25
C ALA A 13 -49.72 11.74 -19.97
N SER A 14 -50.31 12.35 -18.95
CA SER A 14 -50.47 11.75 -17.63
C SER A 14 -51.94 11.65 -17.23
N TYR A 15 -52.37 10.51 -16.67
CA TYR A 15 -53.73 10.22 -16.19
C TYR A 15 -54.83 10.40 -17.26
N CYS A 16 -54.47 10.25 -18.53
CA CYS A 16 -55.40 10.47 -19.63
C CYS A 16 -56.44 9.34 -19.69
N LYS A 17 -57.72 9.69 -19.47
CA LYS A 17 -58.87 8.78 -19.68
C LYS A 17 -59.27 8.68 -21.15
N CYS A 18 -58.74 9.55 -22.02
CA CYS A 18 -59.07 9.57 -23.44
C CYS A 18 -58.28 8.50 -24.21
N ARG A 19 -58.86 8.03 -25.32
CA ARG A 19 -58.15 7.23 -26.33
C ARG A 19 -57.08 8.10 -26.99
N ILE A 20 -55.80 7.73 -26.82
CA ILE A 20 -54.66 8.37 -27.50
C ILE A 20 -54.35 7.53 -28.74
N SER A 21 -54.41 8.16 -29.90
CA SER A 21 -54.03 7.54 -31.18
C SER A 21 -53.05 8.48 -31.87
N LEU A 22 -51.85 7.98 -32.19
CA LEU A 22 -50.80 8.71 -32.87
C LEU A 22 -50.88 8.36 -34.36
N ILE A 23 -51.74 9.07 -35.09
CA ILE A 23 -52.04 8.70 -36.49
C ILE A 23 -50.93 9.18 -37.44
N ILE A 24 -50.32 10.35 -37.21
CA ILE A 24 -49.24 10.91 -38.05
C ILE A 24 -48.38 11.86 -37.21
N SER A 25 -47.25 11.40 -36.67
CA SER A 25 -46.24 12.27 -36.06
C SER A 25 -44.89 12.00 -36.70
N THR A 26 -44.29 13.02 -37.31
CA THR A 26 -42.99 12.92 -37.98
C THR A 26 -41.81 13.30 -37.08
N PHE A 27 -42.04 13.82 -35.86
CA PHE A 27 -40.99 14.53 -35.10
C PHE A 27 -41.04 14.48 -33.56
N ILE A 28 -41.74 13.54 -32.93
CA ILE A 28 -41.64 13.39 -31.46
C ILE A 28 -40.24 12.83 -31.13
N GLU A 29 -39.42 13.56 -30.38
CA GLU A 29 -38.13 13.06 -29.86
C GLU A 29 -38.32 12.29 -28.55
N LYS A 30 -39.26 12.70 -27.69
CA LYS A 30 -39.56 12.04 -26.42
C LYS A 30 -41.07 11.90 -26.23
N LEU A 31 -41.54 10.66 -26.02
CA LEU A 31 -42.91 10.30 -25.69
C LEU A 31 -42.97 9.71 -24.28
N GLU A 32 -43.74 10.32 -23.38
CA GLU A 32 -43.89 9.88 -21.99
C GLU A 32 -45.38 9.73 -21.64
N LEU A 33 -45.85 8.50 -21.45
CA LEU A 33 -47.25 8.18 -21.17
C LEU A 33 -47.38 7.62 -19.76
N VAL A 34 -48.10 8.32 -18.88
CA VAL A 34 -48.26 7.97 -17.46
C VAL A 34 -49.74 7.70 -17.16
N ASN A 35 -50.11 6.56 -16.58
CA ASN A 35 -51.49 6.25 -16.15
C ASN A 35 -52.57 6.41 -17.24
N CYS A 36 -52.26 6.12 -18.51
CA CYS A 36 -53.23 6.23 -19.61
C CYS A 36 -54.07 4.94 -19.74
N LYS A 37 -55.40 5.06 -19.96
CA LYS A 37 -56.33 3.89 -19.92
C LYS A 37 -56.45 3.08 -21.21
N LYS A 38 -56.20 3.67 -22.39
CA LYS A 38 -56.36 3.00 -23.69
C LYS A 38 -55.48 3.69 -24.75
N ILE A 39 -54.53 2.96 -25.32
CA ILE A 39 -53.69 3.41 -26.44
C ILE A 39 -53.97 2.47 -27.60
N GLU A 40 -54.46 3.01 -28.71
CA GLU A 40 -54.63 2.22 -29.92
C GLU A 40 -53.48 2.44 -30.87
N ALA A 41 -52.89 1.32 -31.29
CA ALA A 41 -51.90 1.11 -32.33
C ALA A 41 -51.16 2.36 -32.85
N ILE A 42 -49.86 2.43 -32.57
CA ILE A 42 -48.93 3.34 -33.25
C ILE A 42 -48.61 2.74 -34.62
N ASP A 43 -49.61 2.62 -35.50
CA ASP A 43 -49.47 1.76 -36.69
C ASP A 43 -48.87 2.50 -37.91
N LYS A 44 -48.63 3.82 -37.83
CA LYS A 44 -48.24 4.65 -39.01
C LYS A 44 -47.34 5.85 -38.71
N CYS A 45 -46.47 5.80 -37.69
CA CYS A 45 -45.47 6.86 -37.50
C CYS A 45 -44.28 6.66 -38.45
N GLN A 46 -44.07 7.60 -39.38
CA GLN A 46 -42.92 7.61 -40.31
C GLN A 46 -41.55 7.80 -39.63
N ARG A 47 -41.53 8.24 -38.36
CA ARG A 47 -40.31 8.35 -37.53
C ARG A 47 -40.64 8.05 -36.07
N MET A 48 -39.84 7.18 -35.47
CA MET A 48 -39.97 6.74 -34.08
C MET A 48 -39.47 7.80 -33.08
N PRO A 49 -40.07 7.88 -31.87
CA PRO A 49 -39.52 8.70 -30.81
C PRO A 49 -38.17 8.17 -30.33
N ARG A 50 -37.18 9.07 -30.21
CA ARG A 50 -35.85 8.73 -29.68
C ARG A 50 -35.93 8.17 -28.25
N VAL A 51 -36.89 8.62 -27.44
CA VAL A 51 -37.14 8.15 -26.08
C VAL A 51 -38.62 7.83 -25.90
N LEU A 52 -38.94 6.60 -25.50
CA LEU A 52 -40.29 6.16 -25.15
C LEU A 52 -40.35 5.77 -23.67
N ARG A 53 -41.19 6.46 -22.89
CA ARG A 53 -41.44 6.18 -21.47
C ARG A 53 -42.90 5.81 -21.26
N LEU A 54 -43.15 4.61 -20.76
CA LEU A 54 -44.49 4.09 -20.48
C LEU A 54 -44.59 3.80 -18.99
N ILE A 55 -45.46 4.52 -18.26
CA ILE A 55 -45.59 4.43 -16.81
C ILE A 55 -47.05 4.08 -16.46
N ASN A 56 -47.29 2.95 -15.81
CA ASN A 56 -48.60 2.53 -15.28
C ASN A 56 -49.76 2.53 -16.31
N ILE A 57 -49.56 2.03 -17.52
CA ILE A 57 -50.58 2.05 -18.57
C ILE A 57 -51.62 0.93 -18.35
N GLY A 58 -52.90 1.23 -18.58
CA GLY A 58 -54.01 0.26 -18.51
C GLY A 58 -54.19 -0.55 -19.80
N TYR A 59 -54.64 -1.80 -19.64
CA TYR A 59 -55.02 -2.88 -20.58
C TYR A 59 -54.84 -2.71 -22.12
N ASP A 60 -54.41 -3.81 -22.76
CA ASP A 60 -54.30 -4.07 -24.21
C ASP A 60 -53.32 -3.16 -24.97
N LEU A 61 -52.03 -3.28 -24.64
CA LEU A 61 -50.96 -2.65 -25.39
C LEU A 61 -50.41 -3.63 -26.46
N ARG A 62 -50.77 -3.41 -27.72
CA ARG A 62 -50.02 -3.96 -28.87
C ARG A 62 -49.15 -2.85 -29.44
N ILE A 63 -47.87 -2.84 -29.09
CA ILE A 63 -46.88 -1.99 -29.76
C ILE A 63 -46.04 -2.89 -30.65
N VAL A 64 -46.22 -2.75 -31.96
CA VAL A 64 -45.35 -3.36 -32.95
C VAL A 64 -44.47 -2.26 -33.53
N PHE A 65 -43.16 -2.40 -33.38
CA PHE A 65 -42.19 -1.42 -33.87
C PHE A 65 -41.63 -1.94 -35.20
N TYR A 66 -41.78 -1.15 -36.28
CA TYR A 66 -41.39 -1.58 -37.63
C TYR A 66 -40.15 -0.86 -38.19
N GLU A 67 -39.68 0.23 -37.57
CA GLU A 67 -38.56 1.05 -38.11
C GLU A 67 -37.54 1.51 -37.05
N GLU A 68 -36.32 1.79 -37.51
CA GLU A 68 -35.16 2.23 -36.72
C GLU A 68 -35.29 3.68 -36.21
N GLY A 69 -34.85 3.96 -34.97
CA GLY A 69 -34.75 5.34 -34.45
C GLY A 69 -34.93 5.51 -32.94
N THR A 70 -35.59 4.57 -32.26
CA THR A 70 -35.76 4.59 -30.80
C THR A 70 -34.44 4.26 -30.12
N LYS A 71 -33.93 5.16 -29.27
CA LYS A 71 -32.69 4.98 -28.50
C LYS A 71 -32.92 4.50 -27.08
N GLU A 72 -34.06 4.85 -26.47
CA GLU A 72 -34.42 4.48 -25.11
C GLU A 72 -35.88 4.02 -25.00
N ILE A 73 -36.12 2.84 -24.41
CA ILE A 73 -37.45 2.38 -23.98
C ILE A 73 -37.42 2.16 -22.48
N CYS A 74 -38.25 2.89 -21.73
CA CYS A 74 -38.42 2.70 -20.30
C CYS A 74 -39.88 2.38 -19.98
N GLU A 75 -40.16 1.19 -19.45
CA GLU A 75 -41.49 0.82 -18.99
C GLU A 75 -41.49 0.57 -17.48
N SER A 76 -42.45 1.16 -16.77
CA SER A 76 -42.67 0.96 -15.34
C SER A 76 -44.15 0.81 -15.05
N THR A 77 -44.60 -0.42 -14.81
CA THR A 77 -46.01 -0.70 -14.47
C THR A 77 -46.16 -1.13 -13.01
N ASN A 78 -46.99 -0.42 -12.26
CA ASN A 78 -47.41 -0.77 -10.89
C ASN A 78 -48.72 -1.57 -10.84
N ASN A 79 -49.43 -1.70 -11.97
CA ASN A 79 -50.74 -2.39 -12.04
C ASN A 79 -50.62 -3.83 -12.56
N TYR A 80 -51.06 -4.79 -11.75
CA TYR A 80 -50.89 -6.26 -11.89
C TYR A 80 -51.64 -6.95 -13.04
N LYS A 81 -52.22 -6.23 -14.01
CA LYS A 81 -53.15 -6.83 -14.99
C LYS A 81 -52.91 -6.48 -16.46
N ALA A 82 -51.81 -5.80 -16.81
CA ALA A 82 -51.48 -5.54 -18.21
C ALA A 82 -50.72 -6.75 -18.79
N ASN A 83 -51.38 -7.53 -19.65
CA ASN A 83 -50.74 -8.56 -20.46
C ASN A 83 -50.17 -7.91 -21.73
N ILE A 84 -48.85 -7.78 -21.82
CA ILE A 84 -48.21 -7.38 -23.08
C ILE A 84 -47.91 -8.66 -23.85
N GLY A 85 -48.71 -8.93 -24.87
CA GLY A 85 -48.65 -10.21 -25.61
C GLY A 85 -47.28 -10.47 -26.26
N ARG A 86 -46.63 -9.43 -26.78
CA ARG A 86 -45.26 -9.49 -27.34
C ARG A 86 -44.71 -8.08 -27.48
N LEU A 87 -43.49 -7.85 -27.01
CA LEU A 87 -42.77 -6.60 -27.25
C LEU A 87 -41.55 -6.87 -28.12
N LEU A 88 -41.48 -6.18 -29.27
CA LEU A 88 -40.34 -6.22 -30.19
C LEU A 88 -39.44 -5.03 -29.92
N VAL A 89 -38.20 -5.27 -29.53
CA VAL A 89 -37.24 -4.18 -29.30
C VAL A 89 -36.50 -3.86 -30.61
N PRO A 90 -36.51 -2.59 -31.08
CA PRO A 90 -35.78 -2.21 -32.30
C PRO A 90 -34.27 -2.44 -32.18
N SER A 91 -33.62 -2.83 -33.27
CA SER A 91 -32.16 -3.02 -33.38
C SER A 91 -31.36 -1.76 -32.99
N SER A 92 -31.92 -0.58 -33.24
CA SER A 92 -31.32 0.73 -32.93
C SER A 92 -31.39 1.15 -31.46
N CYS A 93 -32.04 0.35 -30.60
CA CYS A 93 -32.29 0.72 -29.22
C CYS A 93 -31.07 0.45 -28.33
N ASN A 94 -30.44 1.51 -27.84
CA ASN A 94 -29.20 1.41 -27.05
C ASN A 94 -29.45 1.30 -25.55
N ASN A 95 -30.69 1.53 -25.09
CA ASN A 95 -31.04 1.41 -23.68
C ASN A 95 -32.50 0.97 -23.52
N VAL A 96 -32.70 -0.20 -22.94
CA VAL A 96 -34.04 -0.75 -22.73
C VAL A 96 -34.16 -1.16 -21.29
N VAL A 97 -35.12 -0.59 -20.56
CA VAL A 97 -35.33 -0.81 -19.15
C VAL A 97 -36.79 -1.15 -18.91
N PHE A 98 -37.05 -2.40 -18.53
CA PHE A 98 -38.36 -2.83 -18.06
C PHE A 98 -38.32 -2.98 -16.54
N TYR A 99 -39.31 -2.42 -15.87
CA TYR A 99 -39.54 -2.64 -14.44
C TYR A 99 -40.88 -3.36 -14.26
N ARG A 100 -40.84 -4.58 -13.70
CA ARG A 100 -42.03 -5.37 -13.34
C ARG A 100 -42.90 -5.78 -14.54
N PHE A 101 -42.26 -6.21 -15.62
CA PHE A 101 -42.92 -6.64 -16.86
C PHE A 101 -43.53 -8.05 -16.74
N ILE A 102 -44.71 -8.26 -17.31
CA ILE A 102 -45.39 -9.56 -17.44
C ILE A 102 -45.71 -9.75 -18.93
N GLY A 103 -45.16 -10.81 -19.53
CA GLY A 103 -45.31 -11.10 -20.96
C GLY A 103 -44.08 -11.75 -21.59
N ALA A 104 -44.07 -11.78 -22.92
CA ALA A 104 -42.93 -12.22 -23.72
C ALA A 104 -42.16 -11.01 -24.27
N VAL A 105 -40.88 -10.88 -23.92
CA VAL A 105 -39.98 -9.94 -24.60
C VAL A 105 -39.20 -10.73 -25.64
N ASP A 106 -39.40 -10.37 -26.90
CA ASP A 106 -38.67 -10.96 -27.99
C ASP A 106 -37.36 -10.20 -28.21
N LEU A 107 -36.26 -10.78 -27.74
CA LEU A 107 -34.91 -10.29 -27.94
C LEU A 107 -34.22 -11.00 -29.13
N SER A 108 -34.97 -11.71 -29.99
CA SER A 108 -34.40 -12.39 -31.17
C SER A 108 -33.71 -11.45 -32.15
N ILE A 109 -34.15 -10.18 -32.23
CA ILE A 109 -33.47 -9.13 -33.00
C ILE A 109 -32.02 -8.92 -32.52
N PHE A 110 -31.73 -9.18 -31.25
CA PHE A 110 -30.38 -9.15 -30.67
C PHE A 110 -29.70 -10.53 -30.68
N GLY A 111 -30.29 -11.53 -31.32
CA GLY A 111 -29.87 -12.93 -31.27
C GLY A 111 -30.17 -13.63 -29.94
N LEU A 112 -30.92 -13.02 -29.02
CA LEU A 112 -31.06 -13.48 -27.63
C LEU A 112 -32.32 -14.34 -27.37
N GLY A 113 -33.15 -14.61 -28.39
CA GLY A 113 -34.37 -15.42 -28.26
C GLY A 113 -35.50 -14.70 -27.49
N GLN A 114 -36.51 -15.46 -27.03
CA GLN A 114 -37.64 -14.91 -26.26
C GLN A 114 -37.43 -15.08 -24.75
N LEU A 115 -37.60 -13.99 -23.99
CA LEU A 115 -37.76 -14.02 -22.54
C LEU A 115 -39.24 -14.11 -22.21
N ASN A 116 -39.67 -15.27 -21.74
CA ASN A 116 -41.04 -15.48 -21.27
C ASN A 116 -41.08 -15.38 -19.75
N SER A 117 -41.97 -14.53 -19.22
CA SER A 117 -42.30 -14.47 -17.80
C SER A 117 -43.77 -14.85 -17.63
N THR A 118 -44.04 -16.05 -17.09
CA THR A 118 -45.43 -16.54 -16.94
C THR A 118 -46.06 -16.15 -15.59
N GLU A 119 -45.25 -15.77 -14.59
CA GLU A 119 -45.72 -15.30 -13.28
C GLU A 119 -45.25 -13.88 -12.90
N ILE A 120 -45.91 -13.29 -11.88
CA ILE A 120 -45.72 -11.91 -11.36
C ILE A 120 -44.40 -11.80 -10.58
N HIS A 121 -43.28 -12.10 -11.21
CA HIS A 121 -41.95 -11.88 -10.64
C HIS A 121 -41.21 -10.84 -11.48
N LYS A 122 -40.68 -9.83 -10.78
CA LYS A 122 -40.30 -8.51 -11.30
C LYS A 122 -39.02 -8.51 -12.17
N ILE A 123 -38.92 -9.32 -13.22
CA ILE A 123 -37.72 -9.33 -14.08
C ILE A 123 -37.49 -7.91 -14.57
N SER A 124 -36.31 -7.40 -14.23
CA SER A 124 -35.81 -6.14 -14.76
C SER A 124 -34.62 -6.48 -15.63
N PHE A 125 -34.51 -5.87 -16.80
CA PHE A 125 -33.28 -5.97 -17.56
C PHE A 125 -32.89 -4.64 -18.14
N LYS A 126 -31.59 -4.49 -18.36
CA LYS A 126 -30.96 -3.38 -19.03
C LYS A 126 -30.12 -3.92 -20.17
N TYR A 127 -30.42 -3.48 -21.39
CA TYR A 127 -29.60 -3.74 -22.56
C TYR A 127 -28.82 -2.48 -22.93
N THR A 128 -27.52 -2.61 -23.20
CA THR A 128 -26.68 -1.53 -23.72
C THR A 128 -25.69 -2.04 -24.75
N TYR A 129 -25.49 -1.30 -25.84
CA TYR A 129 -24.45 -1.58 -26.83
C TYR A 129 -23.20 -0.73 -26.58
N ASP A 130 -22.04 -1.37 -26.42
CA ASP A 130 -20.76 -0.73 -26.22
C ASP A 130 -20.03 -0.56 -27.56
N ASN A 131 -20.13 0.65 -28.14
CA ASN A 131 -19.53 0.98 -29.43
C ASN A 131 -18.01 0.78 -29.45
N CYS A 132 -17.32 0.96 -28.33
CA CYS A 132 -15.85 0.89 -28.27
C CYS A 132 -15.36 -0.55 -28.43
N ASP A 133 -16.03 -1.49 -27.77
CA ASP A 133 -15.66 -2.91 -27.81
C ASP A 133 -16.38 -3.69 -28.92
N GLY A 134 -17.43 -3.11 -29.51
CA GLY A 134 -18.37 -3.78 -30.41
C GLY A 134 -19.12 -4.91 -29.71
N VAL A 135 -19.51 -4.70 -28.44
CA VAL A 135 -20.07 -5.76 -27.58
C VAL A 135 -21.44 -5.38 -27.02
N HIS A 136 -22.38 -6.31 -27.12
CA HIS A 136 -23.72 -6.18 -26.55
C HIS A 136 -23.68 -6.51 -25.06
N ILE A 137 -24.22 -5.66 -24.18
CA ILE A 137 -24.26 -5.89 -22.74
C ILE A 137 -25.71 -6.12 -22.33
N LEU A 138 -26.01 -7.32 -21.84
CA LEU A 138 -27.31 -7.67 -21.26
C LEU A 138 -27.16 -7.81 -19.75
N HIS A 139 -27.89 -6.99 -18.99
CA HIS A 139 -27.97 -7.08 -17.54
C HIS A 139 -29.38 -7.47 -17.11
N ILE A 140 -29.56 -8.68 -16.62
CA ILE A 140 -30.84 -9.21 -16.11
C ILE A 140 -30.79 -9.21 -14.58
N TYR A 141 -31.79 -8.64 -13.91
CA TYR A 141 -31.84 -8.60 -12.46
C TYR A 141 -33.25 -8.73 -11.86
N ASN A 142 -33.34 -9.34 -10.68
CA ASN A 142 -34.54 -9.52 -9.86
C ASN A 142 -35.71 -10.30 -10.54
N GLY A 143 -35.59 -11.59 -10.82
CA GLY A 143 -36.70 -12.31 -11.45
C GLY A 143 -36.51 -13.81 -11.61
N ILE A 144 -37.41 -14.45 -12.36
CA ILE A 144 -37.43 -15.90 -12.58
C ILE A 144 -37.26 -16.22 -14.06
N ILE A 145 -36.39 -17.16 -14.40
CA ILE A 145 -36.22 -17.69 -15.76
C ILE A 145 -36.86 -19.08 -15.80
N GLU A 146 -37.94 -19.24 -16.55
CA GLU A 146 -38.75 -20.47 -16.62
C GLU A 146 -38.52 -21.29 -17.90
N GLN A 147 -37.62 -20.83 -18.77
CA GLN A 147 -37.29 -21.50 -20.01
C GLN A 147 -35.78 -21.46 -20.23
N ASN A 148 -35.26 -22.45 -20.95
CA ASN A 148 -33.86 -22.47 -21.35
C ASN A 148 -33.55 -21.24 -22.19
N PHE A 149 -32.54 -20.48 -21.76
CA PHE A 149 -32.20 -19.20 -22.37
C PHE A 149 -30.83 -19.27 -23.08
N CYS A 150 -30.75 -18.56 -24.21
CA CYS A 150 -29.58 -18.14 -24.99
C CYS A 150 -28.98 -19.07 -26.06
N ASN A 151 -29.07 -18.62 -27.31
CA ASN A 151 -28.14 -18.93 -28.40
C ASN A 151 -27.82 -17.63 -29.18
N CYS A 152 -26.98 -16.77 -28.61
CA CYS A 152 -26.61 -15.49 -29.22
C CYS A 152 -25.50 -15.63 -30.28
N SER A 153 -25.79 -15.28 -31.53
CA SER A 153 -24.79 -15.26 -32.60
C SER A 153 -23.80 -14.09 -32.50
N LEU A 154 -24.13 -13.05 -31.73
CA LEU A 154 -23.32 -11.84 -31.57
C LEU A 154 -22.39 -11.94 -30.37
N LYS A 155 -21.33 -11.12 -30.33
CA LYS A 155 -20.42 -11.00 -29.18
C LYS A 155 -21.09 -10.20 -28.05
N TYR A 156 -21.16 -10.76 -26.83
CA TYR A 156 -21.90 -10.14 -25.72
C TYR A 156 -21.24 -10.27 -24.33
N LYS A 157 -21.65 -9.41 -23.40
CA LYS A 157 -21.40 -9.48 -21.94
C LYS A 157 -22.75 -9.72 -21.26
N LEU A 158 -22.83 -10.72 -20.38
CA LEU A 158 -24.03 -11.11 -19.66
C LEU A 158 -23.82 -10.87 -18.15
N LEU A 159 -24.64 -9.99 -17.57
CA LEU A 159 -24.67 -9.69 -16.14
C LEU A 159 -26.01 -10.18 -15.59
N ILE A 160 -25.99 -10.98 -14.54
CA ILE A 160 -27.18 -11.60 -13.95
C ILE A 160 -27.12 -11.42 -12.45
N GLN A 161 -28.18 -10.86 -11.87
CA GLN A 161 -28.23 -10.58 -10.45
C GLN A 161 -29.59 -10.89 -9.83
N ASN A 162 -29.64 -11.64 -8.72
CA ASN A 162 -30.90 -11.95 -8.03
C ASN A 162 -31.92 -12.66 -8.97
N ILE A 163 -31.46 -13.64 -9.76
CA ILE A 163 -32.31 -14.42 -10.67
C ILE A 163 -32.50 -15.86 -10.14
N ILE A 164 -33.72 -16.37 -10.21
CA ILE A 164 -34.07 -17.76 -9.93
C ILE A 164 -34.31 -18.46 -11.28
N ILE A 165 -33.54 -19.47 -11.63
CA ILE A 165 -33.79 -20.31 -12.81
C ILE A 165 -34.66 -21.47 -12.32
N ALA A 166 -35.94 -21.47 -12.70
CA ALA A 166 -36.95 -22.35 -12.13
C ALA A 166 -36.90 -23.77 -12.70
N GLY A 167 -37.22 -24.75 -11.86
CA GLY A 167 -37.35 -26.16 -12.25
C GLY A 167 -36.06 -26.77 -12.80
N ASN A 168 -36.19 -27.57 -13.87
CA ASN A 168 -35.07 -28.21 -14.57
C ASN A 168 -34.49 -27.34 -15.69
N ASN A 169 -34.85 -26.06 -15.74
CA ASN A 169 -34.31 -25.16 -16.75
C ASN A 169 -32.85 -24.81 -16.46
N ALA A 170 -32.15 -24.40 -17.51
CA ALA A 170 -30.79 -23.92 -17.43
C ALA A 170 -30.58 -22.68 -18.28
N LEU A 171 -29.77 -21.76 -17.76
CA LEU A 171 -29.24 -20.66 -18.54
C LEU A 171 -28.05 -21.16 -19.35
N VAL A 172 -28.20 -21.29 -20.66
CA VAL A 172 -27.10 -21.69 -21.55
C VAL A 172 -26.33 -20.45 -21.97
N ILE A 173 -25.00 -20.45 -21.92
CA ILE A 173 -24.16 -19.31 -22.30
C ILE A 173 -23.15 -19.78 -23.33
N ASN A 174 -23.36 -19.47 -24.60
CA ASN A 174 -22.49 -19.92 -25.68
C ASN A 174 -21.12 -19.21 -25.74
N GLU A 175 -20.27 -19.64 -26.68
CA GLU A 175 -18.87 -19.21 -26.80
C GLU A 175 -18.64 -17.76 -27.27
N ASN A 176 -19.71 -17.10 -27.74
CA ASN A 176 -19.69 -15.69 -28.13
C ASN A 176 -19.75 -14.75 -26.92
N CYS A 177 -20.00 -15.28 -25.72
CA CYS A 177 -20.00 -14.51 -24.50
C CYS A 177 -18.56 -14.13 -24.08
N ALA A 178 -18.22 -12.84 -24.18
CA ALA A 178 -16.94 -12.31 -23.75
C ALA A 178 -16.82 -12.21 -22.22
N LEU A 179 -17.96 -12.03 -21.53
CA LEU A 179 -18.01 -11.89 -20.08
C LEU A 179 -19.33 -12.40 -19.53
N VAL A 180 -19.28 -13.22 -18.49
CA VAL A 180 -20.41 -13.63 -17.67
C VAL A 180 -20.17 -13.19 -16.24
N LYS A 181 -21.15 -12.54 -15.62
CA LYS A 181 -21.15 -12.25 -14.18
C LYS A 181 -22.51 -12.62 -13.59
N VAL A 182 -22.54 -13.57 -12.68
CA VAL A 182 -23.73 -14.06 -12.00
C VAL A 182 -23.57 -13.77 -10.53
N LYS A 183 -24.56 -13.12 -9.91
CA LYS A 183 -24.53 -12.75 -8.49
C LYS A 183 -25.87 -13.07 -7.84
N ASN A 184 -25.84 -13.75 -6.71
CA ASN A 184 -27.02 -14.06 -5.90
C ASN A 184 -28.14 -14.75 -6.70
N CYS A 185 -27.80 -15.72 -7.55
CA CYS A 185 -28.77 -16.42 -8.39
C CYS A 185 -28.99 -17.85 -7.90
N THR A 186 -30.14 -18.45 -8.21
CA THR A 186 -30.41 -19.87 -7.93
C THR A 186 -30.74 -20.63 -9.22
N GLY A 187 -30.40 -21.92 -9.27
CA GLY A 187 -30.66 -22.82 -10.40
C GLY A 187 -29.41 -23.18 -11.20
N ASN A 188 -29.55 -23.57 -12.47
CA ASN A 188 -28.46 -24.15 -13.27
C ASN A 188 -27.96 -23.20 -14.37
N ILE A 189 -26.64 -23.03 -14.46
CA ILE A 189 -25.99 -22.30 -15.54
C ILE A 189 -25.13 -23.26 -16.35
N ILE A 190 -25.39 -23.33 -17.65
CA ILE A 190 -24.66 -24.15 -18.61
C ILE A 190 -23.73 -23.24 -19.42
N ILE A 191 -22.43 -23.52 -19.43
CA ILE A 191 -21.47 -22.79 -20.26
C ILE A 191 -20.73 -23.78 -21.16
N PRO A 192 -21.18 -23.96 -22.42
CA PRO A 192 -20.56 -24.90 -23.35
C PRO A 192 -19.10 -24.54 -23.64
N LYS A 193 -18.29 -25.55 -23.96
CA LYS A 193 -16.88 -25.40 -24.41
C LYS A 193 -15.93 -24.75 -23.38
N ILE A 194 -16.36 -24.54 -22.14
CA ILE A 194 -15.47 -24.29 -20.99
C ILE A 194 -14.95 -25.60 -20.41
N LEU A 195 -15.68 -26.71 -20.55
CA LEU A 195 -15.20 -28.06 -20.25
C LEU A 195 -14.49 -28.70 -21.47
N ARG A 196 -14.21 -30.01 -21.40
CA ARG A 196 -13.89 -30.85 -22.56
C ARG A 196 -14.99 -30.75 -23.63
N GLU A 197 -14.63 -30.94 -24.90
CA GLU A 197 -15.49 -30.65 -26.06
C GLU A 197 -16.87 -31.32 -26.02
N ASP A 198 -16.97 -32.48 -25.36
CA ASP A 198 -18.21 -33.27 -25.25
C ASP A 198 -19.05 -32.98 -24.00
N HIS A 199 -18.65 -32.00 -23.17
CA HIS A 199 -19.30 -31.73 -21.88
C HIS A 199 -19.66 -30.26 -21.69
N ASN A 200 -20.81 -30.05 -21.04
CA ASN A 200 -21.32 -28.75 -20.68
C ASN A 200 -20.99 -28.46 -19.20
N LEU A 201 -20.42 -27.28 -18.91
CA LEU A 201 -20.20 -26.87 -17.53
C LEU A 201 -21.54 -26.53 -16.90
N ILE A 202 -22.06 -27.39 -16.03
CA ILE A 202 -23.26 -27.13 -15.23
C ILE A 202 -22.82 -26.60 -13.87
N LEU A 203 -23.01 -25.30 -13.64
CA LEU A 203 -22.78 -24.66 -12.34
C LEU A 203 -24.13 -24.47 -11.65
N PRO A 204 -24.45 -25.29 -10.63
CA PRO A 204 -25.55 -24.95 -9.73
C PRO A 204 -25.15 -23.69 -8.96
N VAL A 205 -26.03 -22.69 -8.96
CA VAL A 205 -25.87 -21.48 -8.16
C VAL A 205 -26.83 -21.53 -6.98
N ASP A 206 -26.32 -21.17 -5.81
CA ASP A 206 -27.11 -20.88 -4.61
C ASP A 206 -27.19 -19.36 -4.41
N GLY A 207 -28.21 -18.86 -3.71
CA GLY A 207 -28.52 -17.42 -3.66
C GLY A 207 -27.42 -16.49 -3.10
N SER A 208 -26.28 -17.04 -2.67
CA SER A 208 -25.05 -16.33 -2.27
C SER A 208 -23.93 -16.33 -3.32
N SER A 209 -24.03 -17.19 -4.33
CA SER A 209 -22.99 -17.43 -5.32
C SER A 209 -22.64 -16.18 -6.15
N LEU A 210 -21.34 -15.98 -6.36
CA LEU A 210 -20.77 -15.04 -7.32
C LEU A 210 -19.89 -15.79 -8.32
N ILE A 211 -20.33 -15.88 -9.57
CA ILE A 211 -19.56 -16.47 -10.67
C ILE A 211 -19.18 -15.34 -11.62
N TYR A 212 -17.92 -15.31 -12.01
CA TYR A 212 -17.40 -14.35 -12.97
C TYR A 212 -16.47 -15.07 -13.94
N ILE A 213 -16.81 -15.06 -15.22
CA ILE A 213 -16.03 -15.73 -16.28
C ILE A 213 -15.77 -14.71 -17.37
N ARG A 214 -14.50 -14.47 -17.68
CA ARG A 214 -14.08 -13.52 -18.71
C ARG A 214 -13.22 -14.22 -19.75
N LYS A 215 -13.63 -14.10 -21.01
CA LYS A 215 -12.83 -14.48 -22.17
C LYS A 215 -11.75 -13.43 -22.42
N GLN A 216 -10.50 -13.88 -22.52
CA GLN A 216 -9.31 -13.08 -22.76
C GLN A 216 -9.06 -12.94 -24.28
N PRO A 217 -8.24 -11.98 -24.73
CA PRO A 217 -7.92 -11.81 -26.16
C PRO A 217 -7.29 -13.03 -26.84
N ASN A 218 -6.68 -13.93 -26.06
CA ASN A 218 -6.07 -15.19 -26.53
C ASN A 218 -7.07 -16.37 -26.59
N GLU A 219 -8.38 -16.09 -26.54
CA GLU A 219 -9.46 -17.10 -26.52
C GLU A 219 -9.45 -18.02 -25.28
N LYS A 220 -8.68 -17.68 -24.24
CA LYS A 220 -8.70 -18.35 -22.94
C LYS A 220 -9.67 -17.70 -21.96
N TYR A 221 -10.06 -18.44 -20.92
CA TYR A 221 -10.99 -17.98 -19.89
C TYR A 221 -10.29 -17.75 -18.56
N HIS A 222 -10.68 -16.65 -17.90
CA HIS A 222 -10.43 -16.39 -16.49
C HIS A 222 -11.75 -16.59 -15.73
N MET A 223 -11.76 -17.56 -14.82
CA MET A 223 -12.89 -17.91 -13.97
C MET A 223 -12.65 -17.47 -12.53
N TYR A 224 -13.67 -16.86 -11.91
CA TYR A 224 -13.73 -16.50 -10.51
C TYR A 224 -15.04 -17.04 -9.93
N LEU A 225 -14.94 -17.94 -8.97
CA LEU A 225 -16.06 -18.56 -8.27
C LEU A 225 -16.00 -18.13 -6.81
N ARG A 226 -17.12 -17.66 -6.26
CA ARG A 226 -17.21 -17.30 -4.86
C ARG A 226 -18.53 -17.73 -4.24
N ASP A 227 -18.47 -18.31 -3.05
CA ASP A 227 -19.65 -18.76 -2.30
C ASP A 227 -20.49 -19.76 -3.15
N VAL A 228 -19.82 -20.69 -3.86
CA VAL A 228 -20.44 -21.67 -4.79
C VAL A 228 -20.36 -23.08 -4.19
N THR A 229 -21.43 -23.86 -4.30
CA THR A 229 -21.42 -25.30 -3.96
C THR A 229 -21.38 -26.15 -5.23
N ILE A 230 -20.28 -26.87 -5.47
CA ILE A 230 -20.10 -27.78 -6.60
C ILE A 230 -20.72 -29.13 -6.24
N LYS A 231 -21.81 -29.49 -6.90
CA LYS A 231 -22.56 -30.73 -6.60
C LYS A 231 -22.19 -31.93 -7.48
N VAL A 232 -21.47 -31.69 -8.56
CA VAL A 232 -21.10 -32.70 -9.54
C VAL A 232 -19.66 -32.48 -9.96
N THR A 233 -18.98 -33.55 -10.38
CA THR A 233 -17.60 -33.45 -10.87
C THR A 233 -17.51 -32.54 -12.09
N ILE A 234 -16.62 -31.55 -12.03
CA ILE A 234 -16.39 -30.55 -13.08
C ILE A 234 -15.04 -30.80 -13.74
N PHE A 235 -15.02 -31.02 -15.06
CA PHE A 235 -13.79 -31.18 -15.85
C PHE A 235 -13.47 -29.93 -16.66
N LEU A 236 -12.64 -29.04 -16.14
CA LEU A 236 -12.30 -27.82 -16.85
C LEU A 236 -11.53 -28.13 -18.14
N GLY A 237 -11.92 -27.46 -19.22
CA GLY A 237 -11.36 -27.66 -20.56
C GLY A 237 -10.03 -26.93 -20.77
N PRO A 238 -9.36 -27.18 -21.91
CA PRO A 238 -8.05 -26.60 -22.21
C PRO A 238 -8.07 -25.08 -22.45
N LYS A 239 -9.26 -24.47 -22.50
CA LYS A 239 -9.43 -23.02 -22.67
C LYS A 239 -9.42 -22.26 -21.34
N VAL A 240 -9.50 -22.91 -20.18
CA VAL A 240 -9.45 -22.22 -18.89
C VAL A 240 -8.00 -22.02 -18.46
N GLU A 241 -7.54 -20.76 -18.40
CA GLU A 241 -6.16 -20.42 -18.06
C GLU A 241 -6.02 -19.99 -16.59
N ASN A 242 -7.01 -19.26 -16.07
CA ASN A 242 -6.96 -18.70 -14.73
C ASN A 242 -8.24 -19.04 -13.95
N ILE A 243 -8.10 -19.49 -12.71
CA ILE A 243 -9.20 -19.86 -11.83
C ILE A 243 -8.94 -19.27 -10.45
N ILE A 244 -9.97 -18.65 -9.88
CA ILE A 244 -9.96 -18.13 -8.53
C ILE A 244 -11.22 -18.64 -7.85
N MET A 245 -11.09 -19.26 -6.68
CA MET A 245 -12.19 -19.81 -5.90
C MET A 245 -12.14 -19.22 -4.49
N THR A 246 -13.29 -18.78 -3.98
CA THR A 246 -13.41 -18.24 -2.62
C THR A 246 -14.65 -18.80 -1.93
N ASN A 247 -14.53 -19.49 -0.81
CA ASN A 247 -15.65 -20.12 -0.12
C ASN A 247 -16.43 -21.12 -0.99
N VAL A 248 -15.73 -21.92 -1.79
CA VAL A 248 -16.34 -22.93 -2.67
C VAL A 248 -16.38 -24.28 -1.97
N LYS A 249 -17.55 -24.90 -1.87
CA LYS A 249 -17.74 -26.22 -1.23
C LYS A 249 -18.03 -27.29 -2.28
N SER A 250 -17.75 -28.54 -1.95
CA SER A 250 -18.12 -29.71 -2.74
C SER A 250 -19.19 -30.51 -2.00
N ASP A 251 -20.21 -30.95 -2.74
CA ASP A 251 -21.23 -31.88 -2.26
C ASP A 251 -20.93 -33.29 -2.80
N CYS A 252 -21.25 -34.33 -2.02
CA CYS A 252 -21.17 -35.74 -2.45
C CYS A 252 -19.88 -36.15 -3.21
N ASP A 253 -18.69 -35.86 -2.65
CA ASP A 253 -17.40 -36.20 -3.24
C ASP A 253 -17.11 -35.57 -4.62
N ALA A 254 -17.85 -34.54 -5.04
CA ALA A 254 -17.63 -33.91 -6.33
C ALA A 254 -16.18 -33.42 -6.49
N ILE A 255 -15.61 -33.71 -7.66
CA ILE A 255 -14.20 -33.44 -7.99
C ILE A 255 -14.13 -32.26 -8.95
N LEU A 256 -13.24 -31.30 -8.69
CA LEU A 256 -12.81 -30.34 -9.70
C LEU A 256 -11.56 -30.86 -10.41
N ALA A 257 -11.74 -31.36 -11.63
CA ALA A 257 -10.65 -31.84 -12.48
C ALA A 257 -10.05 -30.69 -13.29
N LEU A 258 -8.77 -30.40 -13.01
CA LEU A 258 -8.02 -29.30 -13.65
C LEU A 258 -7.26 -29.80 -14.87
N ASN A 259 -7.34 -29.05 -15.97
CA ASN A 259 -6.54 -29.26 -17.17
C ASN A 259 -5.12 -28.69 -17.03
N GLN A 260 -4.15 -29.27 -17.76
CA GLN A 260 -2.76 -28.79 -17.81
C GLN A 260 -2.58 -27.34 -18.29
N SER A 261 -3.56 -26.79 -19.01
CA SER A 261 -3.56 -25.41 -19.51
C SER A 261 -3.76 -24.33 -18.44
N ILE A 262 -4.15 -24.71 -17.22
CA ILE A 262 -4.35 -23.76 -16.12
C ILE A 262 -3.00 -23.25 -15.63
N ARG A 263 -2.79 -21.95 -15.78
CA ARG A 263 -1.59 -21.22 -15.36
C ARG A 263 -1.72 -20.62 -13.98
N TYR A 264 -2.95 -20.21 -13.63
CA TYR A 264 -3.23 -19.53 -12.37
C TYR A 264 -4.38 -20.24 -11.68
N PHE A 265 -4.15 -20.78 -10.49
CA PHE A 265 -5.21 -21.36 -9.67
C PHE A 265 -5.08 -20.87 -8.22
N VAL A 266 -6.16 -20.30 -7.70
CA VAL A 266 -6.19 -19.69 -6.36
C VAL A 266 -7.44 -20.18 -5.67
N VAL A 267 -7.33 -20.84 -4.52
CA VAL A 267 -8.50 -21.19 -3.70
C VAL A 267 -8.37 -20.63 -2.29
N SER A 268 -9.47 -20.13 -1.75
CA SER A 268 -9.54 -19.55 -0.40
C SER A 268 -10.87 -19.93 0.20
N ASN A 269 -10.93 -20.36 1.45
CA ASN A 269 -12.12 -20.92 2.11
C ASN A 269 -12.81 -22.08 1.40
N CYS A 270 -12.10 -22.83 0.56
CA CYS A 270 -12.74 -23.87 -0.25
C CYS A 270 -12.57 -25.26 0.37
N ASP A 271 -13.62 -26.06 0.31
CA ASP A 271 -13.68 -27.46 0.72
C ASP A 271 -14.08 -28.29 -0.51
N ILE A 272 -13.10 -28.69 -1.33
CA ILE A 272 -13.33 -29.39 -2.59
C ILE A 272 -12.21 -30.37 -2.92
N ASN A 273 -12.58 -31.55 -3.39
CA ASN A 273 -11.64 -32.51 -3.96
C ASN A 273 -11.14 -32.01 -5.31
N ILE A 274 -9.83 -31.81 -5.45
CA ILE A 274 -9.21 -31.38 -6.70
C ILE A 274 -8.43 -32.55 -7.28
N TYR A 275 -8.70 -32.89 -8.54
CA TYR A 275 -7.98 -33.93 -9.27
C TYR A 275 -7.24 -33.32 -10.45
N ARG A 276 -6.00 -33.74 -10.69
CA ARG A 276 -5.20 -33.29 -11.83
C ARG A 276 -4.78 -34.51 -12.64
N GLN A 277 -5.27 -34.63 -13.87
CA GLN A 277 -5.06 -35.81 -14.71
C GLN A 277 -4.07 -35.48 -15.85
N VAL A 278 -2.84 -36.05 -15.77
CA VAL A 278 -1.94 -36.59 -16.84
C VAL A 278 -1.56 -35.63 -18.01
N ILE A 279 -0.28 -35.36 -18.32
CA ILE A 279 0.75 -36.24 -18.95
C ILE A 279 2.18 -36.01 -18.33
N GLU A 280 2.82 -37.14 -17.94
CA GLU A 280 4.27 -37.48 -17.75
C GLU A 280 5.23 -36.54 -16.96
N VAL A 281 6.01 -36.93 -15.94
CA VAL A 281 6.28 -38.12 -15.11
C VAL A 281 6.86 -37.61 -13.76
N ASN A 282 6.70 -38.40 -12.69
CA ASN A 282 7.24 -38.36 -11.32
C ASN A 282 6.34 -37.77 -10.21
N ASP A 283 5.61 -38.69 -9.58
CA ASP A 283 5.19 -38.81 -8.18
C ASP A 283 4.77 -37.54 -7.42
N ASN A 284 3.46 -37.41 -7.20
CA ASN A 284 2.84 -37.22 -5.88
C ASN A 284 1.32 -37.00 -6.03
N ILE A 285 0.53 -37.81 -5.33
CA ILE A 285 -0.88 -37.53 -5.06
C ILE A 285 -0.89 -36.51 -3.92
N ILE A 286 -1.26 -35.27 -4.19
CA ILE A 286 -1.52 -34.29 -3.13
C ILE A 286 -2.95 -34.54 -2.61
N LYS A 287 -3.10 -35.30 -1.51
CA LYS A 287 -4.35 -35.33 -0.73
C LYS A 287 -4.36 -34.11 0.20
N LEU A 288 -4.93 -32.99 -0.26
CA LEU A 288 -5.18 -31.83 0.60
C LEU A 288 -6.58 -31.94 1.21
N ARG A 289 -6.68 -32.44 2.44
CA ARG A 289 -7.86 -32.21 3.29
C ARG A 289 -7.65 -30.94 4.10
N THR A 290 -7.80 -29.77 3.49
CA THR A 290 -7.97 -28.52 4.26
C THR A 290 -8.77 -27.48 3.48
N SER A 291 -9.50 -26.67 4.25
CA SER A 291 -9.97 -25.36 3.85
C SER A 291 -8.78 -24.44 3.60
N ASN A 292 -8.55 -24.06 2.33
CA ASN A 292 -7.71 -22.94 1.82
C ASN A 292 -6.37 -23.32 1.15
N VAL A 293 -6.42 -23.76 -0.11
CA VAL A 293 -5.22 -24.04 -0.91
C VAL A 293 -5.06 -23.07 -2.09
N VAL A 294 -3.92 -22.39 -2.24
CA VAL A 294 -3.62 -21.65 -3.49
C VAL A 294 -2.48 -22.36 -4.22
N CYS A 295 -2.77 -23.05 -5.33
CA CYS A 295 -1.75 -23.68 -6.18
C CYS A 295 -1.62 -22.93 -7.50
N LYS A 296 -0.50 -22.28 -7.81
CA LYS A 296 -0.20 -21.83 -9.18
C LYS A 296 0.92 -22.67 -9.80
N PRO A 297 0.71 -23.16 -11.04
CA PRO A 297 1.83 -23.47 -11.90
C PRO A 297 1.65 -22.89 -13.31
N SER A 298 2.53 -21.96 -13.70
CA SER A 298 3.09 -21.93 -15.07
C SER A 298 4.38 -21.13 -15.09
N THR A 299 5.39 -21.66 -15.79
CA THR A 299 6.70 -21.10 -16.20
C THR A 299 7.56 -20.40 -15.13
N GLU A 300 6.98 -19.60 -14.24
CA GLU A 300 7.55 -19.17 -12.96
C GLU A 300 6.91 -19.95 -11.81
N LYS A 301 7.76 -20.65 -11.08
CA LYS A 301 7.43 -21.69 -10.10
C LYS A 301 7.09 -21.09 -8.72
N ILE A 302 5.91 -20.43 -8.60
CA ILE A 302 5.48 -19.69 -7.40
C ILE A 302 4.39 -20.45 -6.62
N PHE A 303 4.65 -20.81 -5.36
CA PHE A 303 3.71 -21.44 -4.42
C PHE A 303 3.32 -20.49 -3.28
N VAL A 304 2.02 -20.29 -3.03
CA VAL A 304 1.52 -19.39 -1.97
C VAL A 304 0.49 -20.11 -1.12
N VAL A 305 0.65 -20.17 0.21
CA VAL A 305 -0.35 -20.77 1.13
C VAL A 305 -0.85 -19.73 2.12
N LYS A 306 -2.15 -19.75 2.46
CA LYS A 306 -2.75 -18.87 3.47
C LYS A 306 -3.67 -19.64 4.44
N LYS A 307 -3.56 -19.35 5.74
CA LYS A 307 -4.46 -19.70 6.87
C LYS A 307 -4.36 -21.09 7.49
N PHE A 308 -4.23 -22.16 6.72
CA PHE A 308 -4.04 -23.52 7.28
C PHE A 308 -3.25 -24.38 6.31
N LEU A 309 -2.28 -25.14 6.82
CA LEU A 309 -1.48 -26.04 6.01
C LEU A 309 -1.29 -27.35 6.78
N TYR A 310 -2.11 -28.34 6.45
CA TYR A 310 -1.84 -29.72 6.82
C TYR A 310 -0.90 -30.30 5.77
N ILE A 311 0.38 -30.43 6.10
CA ILE A 311 1.34 -31.18 5.28
C ILE A 311 1.70 -32.43 6.05
N GLU A 312 1.19 -33.56 5.56
CA GLU A 312 1.56 -34.88 6.05
C GLU A 312 2.91 -35.26 5.43
N ASN A 313 4.02 -34.90 6.08
CA ASN A 313 5.38 -35.34 5.72
C ASN A 313 5.78 -35.25 4.23
N ASP A 314 5.31 -34.24 3.50
CA ASP A 314 5.65 -34.09 2.09
C ASP A 314 6.84 -33.16 1.86
N GLN A 315 7.77 -33.60 1.00
CA GLN A 315 8.73 -32.72 0.34
C GLN A 315 8.00 -31.90 -0.72
N LEU A 316 8.05 -30.58 -0.59
CA LEU A 316 7.68 -29.70 -1.70
C LEU A 316 8.61 -30.01 -2.88
N SER A 317 8.05 -30.32 -4.04
CA SER A 317 8.80 -30.80 -5.22
C SER A 317 9.95 -29.87 -5.61
N GLY A 318 11.03 -30.43 -6.18
CA GLY A 318 12.27 -29.72 -6.57
C GLY A 318 12.13 -28.69 -7.70
N ASN A 319 10.90 -28.25 -7.95
CA ASN A 319 10.51 -27.35 -9.01
C ASN A 319 9.86 -26.08 -8.46
N ILE A 320 10.08 -25.67 -7.21
CA ILE A 320 9.53 -24.40 -6.67
C ILE A 320 10.65 -23.38 -6.59
N THR A 321 10.55 -22.24 -7.29
CA THR A 321 11.54 -21.15 -7.19
C THR A 321 11.13 -20.06 -6.21
N LYS A 322 9.83 -19.98 -5.87
CA LYS A 322 9.29 -19.00 -4.95
C LYS A 322 8.23 -19.62 -4.05
N LEU A 323 8.47 -19.63 -2.75
CA LEU A 323 7.57 -20.12 -1.71
C LEU A 323 7.08 -18.94 -0.86
N THR A 324 5.78 -18.85 -0.61
CA THR A 324 5.19 -17.90 0.34
C THR A 324 4.17 -18.60 1.22
N VAL A 325 4.38 -18.63 2.53
CA VAL A 325 3.46 -19.26 3.49
C VAL A 325 2.99 -18.18 4.45
N LYS A 326 1.69 -17.98 4.62
CA LYS A 326 1.15 -16.96 5.53
C LYS A 326 0.09 -17.50 6.46
N GLU A 327 0.14 -17.15 7.73
CA GLU A 327 -0.92 -17.48 8.71
C GLU A 327 -1.10 -19.00 8.83
N CYS A 328 -0.04 -19.82 8.75
CA CYS A 328 -0.18 -21.28 8.71
C CYS A 328 0.25 -21.95 10.02
N GLU A 329 -0.57 -22.84 10.55
CA GLU A 329 -0.21 -23.72 11.66
C GLU A 329 0.22 -25.10 11.13
N ILE A 330 1.50 -25.43 11.31
CA ILE A 330 2.07 -26.76 11.08
C ILE A 330 1.85 -27.54 12.37
N MET A 331 0.99 -28.56 12.32
CA MET A 331 0.64 -29.35 13.48
C MET A 331 1.84 -30.11 14.07
N GLN A 332 1.78 -30.41 15.37
CA GLN A 332 2.80 -31.20 16.05
C GLN A 332 3.02 -32.54 15.35
N GLY A 333 4.30 -32.90 15.13
CA GLY A 333 4.69 -34.12 14.41
C GLY A 333 4.84 -33.94 12.89
N TYR A 334 4.44 -32.80 12.34
CA TYR A 334 4.57 -32.48 10.92
C TYR A 334 5.66 -31.44 10.65
N LYS A 335 6.26 -31.52 9.46
CA LYS A 335 7.37 -30.66 9.02
C LYS A 335 7.12 -30.16 7.60
N LEU A 336 7.30 -28.86 7.36
CA LEU A 336 7.34 -28.29 6.01
C LEU A 336 8.78 -28.39 5.48
N SER A 337 9.02 -29.27 4.49
CA SER A 337 10.34 -29.40 3.86
C SER A 337 10.49 -28.47 2.64
N ILE A 338 11.50 -27.60 2.67
CA ILE A 338 11.80 -26.66 1.58
C ILE A 338 13.07 -27.10 0.82
N ASP A 339 12.91 -27.32 -0.48
CA ASP A 339 13.99 -27.71 -1.37
C ASP A 339 14.90 -26.52 -1.79
N SER A 340 16.13 -26.87 -2.20
CA SER A 340 17.21 -25.99 -2.66
C SER A 340 16.86 -25.18 -3.91
N SER A 341 15.87 -25.62 -4.70
CA SER A 341 15.41 -24.89 -5.88
C SER A 341 14.70 -23.56 -5.54
N CYS A 342 14.29 -23.35 -4.28
CA CYS A 342 13.60 -22.15 -3.82
C CYS A 342 14.56 -20.93 -3.74
N LYS A 343 14.46 -20.02 -4.70
CA LYS A 343 15.19 -18.74 -4.72
C LYS A 343 14.56 -17.67 -3.81
N TYR A 344 13.27 -17.78 -3.52
CA TYR A 344 12.54 -16.86 -2.66
C TYR A 344 11.69 -17.65 -1.69
N ILE A 345 11.84 -17.40 -0.39
CA ILE A 345 11.02 -18.00 0.66
C ILE A 345 10.50 -16.87 1.54
N CYS A 346 9.18 -16.80 1.75
CA CYS A 346 8.57 -15.82 2.64
C CYS A 346 7.50 -16.52 3.47
N ILE A 347 7.84 -16.86 4.70
CA ILE A 347 6.98 -17.57 5.63
C ILE A 347 6.67 -16.59 6.77
N SER A 348 5.40 -16.29 7.01
CA SER A 348 4.98 -15.29 7.99
C SER A 348 3.77 -15.76 8.78
N ALA A 349 3.71 -15.40 10.05
CA ALA A 349 2.66 -15.78 10.98
C ALA A 349 2.44 -17.31 11.00
N TYR A 350 3.49 -18.08 11.28
CA TYR A 350 3.39 -19.54 11.27
C TYR A 350 3.65 -20.13 12.66
N ALA A 351 2.98 -21.24 12.98
CA ALA A 351 3.29 -22.03 14.16
C ALA A 351 3.79 -23.41 13.74
N GLY A 352 4.75 -23.98 14.45
CA GLY A 352 5.29 -25.32 14.19
C GLY A 352 6.69 -25.34 13.55
N GLU A 353 7.08 -26.50 13.00
CA GLU A 353 8.46 -26.79 12.56
C GLU A 353 8.62 -26.68 11.04
N ILE A 354 9.55 -25.84 10.58
CA ILE A 354 9.96 -25.77 9.18
C ILE A 354 11.33 -26.39 9.03
N ILE A 355 11.46 -27.32 8.09
CA ILE A 355 12.72 -27.95 7.71
C ILE A 355 13.15 -27.39 6.36
N SER A 356 14.34 -26.80 6.31
CA SER A 356 14.94 -26.44 5.03
C SER A 356 16.10 -27.38 4.74
N SER A 357 15.87 -28.40 3.92
CA SER A 357 16.91 -29.32 3.44
C SER A 357 17.75 -28.70 2.32
N GLY A 358 17.22 -27.68 1.64
CA GLY A 358 17.88 -27.04 0.50
C GLY A 358 18.90 -25.93 0.79
N LEU A 359 18.96 -25.43 2.03
CA LEU A 359 19.84 -24.31 2.40
C LEU A 359 21.22 -24.76 2.87
N SER A 360 21.45 -26.08 2.99
CA SER A 360 22.74 -26.65 3.36
C SER A 360 22.99 -27.93 2.55
N ASN A 361 24.25 -28.17 2.17
CA ASN A 361 24.61 -29.40 1.46
C ASN A 361 24.65 -30.63 2.38
N THR A 362 24.51 -30.45 3.69
CA THR A 362 24.80 -31.51 4.68
C THR A 362 23.73 -31.65 5.78
N GLY A 363 22.54 -31.03 5.64
CA GLY A 363 21.35 -31.41 6.41
C GLY A 363 20.24 -30.35 6.52
N THR A 364 19.48 -30.41 7.61
CA THR A 364 18.21 -29.71 7.81
C THR A 364 18.31 -28.59 8.85
N VAL A 365 17.95 -27.36 8.46
CA VAL A 365 17.71 -26.27 9.43
C VAL A 365 16.29 -26.39 9.92
N SER A 366 16.10 -26.59 11.23
CA SER A 366 14.79 -26.64 11.87
C SER A 366 14.47 -25.30 12.53
N MET A 367 13.37 -24.69 12.12
CA MET A 367 12.90 -23.43 12.67
C MET A 367 11.57 -23.62 13.37
N GLN A 368 11.54 -23.27 14.65
CA GLN A 368 10.32 -23.24 15.44
C GLN A 368 9.91 -21.78 15.66
N SER A 369 8.62 -21.47 15.50
CA SER A 369 8.13 -20.12 15.74
C SER A 369 6.73 -20.12 16.33
N SER A 370 6.42 -19.04 17.04
CA SER A 370 5.08 -18.71 17.52
C SER A 370 4.26 -18.06 16.39
N LYS A 371 2.96 -17.87 16.60
CA LYS A 371 2.02 -17.35 15.58
C LYS A 371 2.41 -16.00 14.95
N ASP A 372 3.40 -15.27 15.48
CA ASP A 372 3.92 -14.01 14.94
C ASP A 372 5.28 -14.13 14.22
N GLY A 373 5.76 -15.36 14.05
CA GLY A 373 7.00 -15.70 13.37
C GLY A 373 7.14 -15.19 11.95
N ARG A 374 8.34 -14.76 11.56
CA ARG A 374 8.63 -14.52 10.13
C ARG A 374 10.00 -15.05 9.74
N PHE A 375 10.03 -15.81 8.66
CA PHE A 375 11.21 -16.29 7.98
C PHE A 375 11.16 -15.79 6.53
N ILE A 376 12.08 -14.90 6.17
CA ILE A 376 12.19 -14.39 4.81
C ILE A 376 13.60 -14.66 4.31
N PHE A 377 13.68 -15.31 3.15
CA PHE A 377 14.93 -15.64 2.48
C PHE A 377 14.83 -15.18 1.02
N LEU A 378 15.70 -14.26 0.62
CA LEU A 378 15.65 -13.60 -0.69
C LEU A 378 16.99 -13.79 -1.40
N LYS A 379 16.99 -14.49 -2.53
CA LYS A 379 18.14 -14.46 -3.46
C LYS A 379 18.11 -13.16 -4.26
N ASP A 380 19.23 -12.46 -4.30
CA ASP A 380 19.41 -11.34 -5.22
C ASP A 380 19.33 -11.85 -6.68
N GLN A 381 18.69 -11.09 -7.57
CA GLN A 381 18.55 -11.48 -8.97
C GLN A 381 19.84 -11.26 -9.77
N PHE A 382 20.70 -10.35 -9.31
CA PHE A 382 21.88 -9.89 -10.04
C PHE A 382 23.17 -10.50 -9.54
N ASN A 383 23.19 -11.02 -8.32
CA ASN A 383 24.33 -11.72 -7.74
C ASN A 383 23.87 -12.97 -7.00
N GLU A 384 24.77 -13.91 -6.74
CA GLU A 384 24.42 -15.13 -6.02
C GLU A 384 24.34 -14.94 -4.50
N SER A 385 24.09 -13.71 -4.04
CA SER A 385 23.95 -13.42 -2.62
C SER A 385 22.52 -13.54 -2.14
N TYR A 386 22.40 -13.68 -0.82
CA TYR A 386 21.13 -13.84 -0.16
C TYR A 386 20.94 -12.80 0.94
N SER A 387 19.69 -12.37 1.12
CA SER A 387 19.24 -11.60 2.27
C SER A 387 18.30 -12.47 3.11
N MET A 388 18.56 -12.53 4.41
CA MET A 388 17.78 -13.33 5.34
C MET A 388 17.21 -12.44 6.44
N LEU A 389 15.92 -12.62 6.75
CA LEU A 389 15.23 -11.91 7.81
C LEU A 389 14.47 -12.89 8.69
N LEU A 390 14.78 -12.90 9.97
CA LEU A 390 14.23 -13.78 11.00
C LEU A 390 13.56 -12.92 12.09
N TYR A 391 12.32 -13.24 12.44
CA TYR A 391 11.54 -12.56 13.48
C TYR A 391 10.84 -13.56 14.38
N ASN A 392 10.94 -13.36 15.70
CA ASN A 392 10.18 -14.09 16.73
C ASN A 392 10.30 -15.63 16.58
N CYS A 393 11.50 -16.15 16.31
CA CYS A 393 11.72 -17.57 16.07
C CYS A 393 12.87 -18.12 16.91
N THR A 394 12.76 -19.40 17.25
CA THR A 394 13.82 -20.18 17.88
C THR A 394 14.47 -21.06 16.83
N LEU A 395 15.79 -20.92 16.66
CA LEU A 395 16.57 -21.81 15.82
C LEU A 395 16.93 -23.05 16.63
N THR A 396 16.52 -24.22 16.15
CA THR A 396 16.78 -25.54 16.77
C THR A 396 17.58 -26.41 15.80
N ASN A 397 18.57 -27.15 16.32
CA ASN A 397 19.53 -28.00 15.57
C ASN A 397 20.57 -27.23 14.72
N THR A 398 21.83 -27.62 14.90
CA THR A 398 23.04 -26.94 14.40
C THR A 398 23.47 -27.42 13.03
N ILE A 399 22.92 -26.82 11.98
CA ILE A 399 23.47 -26.99 10.64
C ILE A 399 23.77 -25.63 10.01
N LYS A 400 25.01 -25.50 9.58
CA LYS A 400 25.58 -24.30 8.96
C LYS A 400 24.87 -24.01 7.65
N ILE A 401 24.29 -22.82 7.54
CA ILE A 401 23.79 -22.28 6.28
C ILE A 401 25.02 -21.94 5.43
N GLN A 402 25.26 -22.77 4.40
CA GLN A 402 26.40 -22.66 3.49
C GLN A 402 26.15 -21.66 2.35
N LEU A 403 25.07 -20.88 2.44
CA LEU A 403 24.73 -19.87 1.45
C LEU A 403 25.48 -18.58 1.75
N LYS A 404 25.88 -17.89 0.68
CA LYS A 404 26.50 -16.57 0.74
C LYS A 404 25.48 -15.51 1.14
N VAL A 405 25.14 -15.46 2.42
CA VAL A 405 24.24 -14.45 2.97
C VAL A 405 25.04 -13.17 3.17
N GLN A 406 24.61 -12.07 2.54
CA GLN A 406 25.25 -10.75 2.68
C GLN A 406 24.50 -9.86 3.67
N ASN A 407 23.17 -10.01 3.76
CA ASN A 407 22.32 -9.16 4.60
C ASN A 407 21.52 -10.02 5.57
N VAL A 408 21.63 -9.74 6.86
CA VAL A 408 20.93 -10.48 7.92
C VAL A 408 20.14 -9.53 8.79
N VAL A 409 18.88 -9.86 9.05
CA VAL A 409 18.03 -9.19 10.05
C VAL A 409 17.55 -10.23 11.05
N LEU A 410 17.90 -10.07 12.32
CA LEU A 410 17.48 -10.94 13.42
C LEU A 410 16.73 -10.10 14.45
N LYS A 411 15.45 -10.41 14.70
CA LYS A 411 14.64 -9.70 15.71
C LYS A 411 13.92 -10.69 16.61
N ASN A 412 14.19 -10.64 17.92
CA ASN A 412 13.66 -11.61 18.90
C ASN A 412 13.96 -13.06 18.47
N VAL A 413 15.21 -13.34 18.08
CA VAL A 413 15.63 -14.67 17.64
C VAL A 413 16.48 -15.29 18.72
N SER A 414 16.10 -16.48 19.18
CA SER A 414 16.89 -17.27 20.11
C SER A 414 17.48 -18.49 19.42
N VAL A 415 18.59 -18.99 19.96
CA VAL A 415 19.25 -20.19 19.48
C VAL A 415 19.20 -21.22 20.61
N ASN A 416 18.44 -22.30 20.39
CA ASN A 416 18.36 -23.41 21.33
C ASN A 416 19.31 -24.51 20.85
N ASP A 417 20.58 -24.34 21.16
CA ASP A 417 21.63 -25.33 20.92
C ASP A 417 22.24 -25.68 22.28
N GLU A 418 22.19 -26.96 22.66
CA GLU A 418 22.83 -27.44 23.87
C GLU A 418 24.34 -27.17 23.76
N PRO A 419 24.91 -26.30 24.61
CA PRO A 419 26.31 -25.94 24.49
C PRO A 419 27.15 -27.21 24.64
N ARG A 420 27.97 -27.51 23.63
CA ARG A 420 28.97 -28.57 23.78
C ARG A 420 29.89 -28.18 24.96
N PRO A 421 30.22 -29.12 25.87
CA PRO A 421 31.08 -28.83 27.00
C PRO A 421 32.37 -28.12 26.54
N GLY A 422 32.63 -26.92 27.07
CA GLY A 422 33.82 -26.12 26.74
C GLY A 422 33.67 -25.14 25.56
N THR A 423 32.50 -25.03 24.92
CA THR A 423 32.25 -23.99 23.91
C THR A 423 31.66 -22.73 24.55
N ASN A 424 32.22 -21.56 24.23
CA ASN A 424 31.66 -20.28 24.66
C ASN A 424 30.29 -20.08 23.97
N GLU A 425 29.27 -19.65 24.70
CA GLU A 425 27.92 -19.41 24.16
C GLU A 425 27.91 -18.48 22.95
N CYS A 426 28.88 -17.55 22.85
CA CYS A 426 29.06 -16.69 21.69
C CYS A 426 29.30 -17.46 20.37
N SER A 427 29.82 -18.69 20.44
CA SER A 427 30.09 -19.52 19.25
C SER A 427 28.83 -20.10 18.61
N LYS A 428 27.68 -20.08 19.31
CA LYS A 428 26.39 -20.61 18.80
C LYS A 428 26.07 -20.05 17.41
N TRP A 429 26.17 -18.74 17.19
CA TRP A 429 25.86 -18.09 15.90
C TRP A 429 26.80 -18.46 14.76
N SER A 430 28.07 -18.70 15.08
CA SER A 430 29.06 -19.08 14.06
C SER A 430 28.82 -20.47 13.47
N ASN A 431 28.00 -21.28 14.15
CA ASN A 431 27.53 -22.56 13.63
C ASN A 431 26.39 -22.39 12.61
N PHE A 432 25.71 -21.23 12.57
CA PHE A 432 24.56 -21.00 11.68
C PHE A 432 24.95 -20.33 10.36
N PHE A 433 25.88 -19.37 10.35
CA PHE A 433 26.22 -18.62 9.13
C PHE A 433 27.73 -18.39 8.99
N GLU A 434 28.20 -18.31 7.74
CA GLU A 434 29.53 -17.77 7.44
C GLU A 434 29.52 -16.25 7.63
N LEU A 435 29.96 -15.81 8.81
CA LEU A 435 29.99 -14.40 9.19
C LEU A 435 30.96 -13.53 8.36
N GLY A 436 31.89 -14.16 7.63
CA GLY A 436 32.90 -13.48 6.83
C GLY A 436 32.36 -12.77 5.58
N ASP A 437 31.24 -13.24 5.02
CA ASP A 437 30.64 -12.67 3.80
C ASP A 437 29.56 -11.61 4.08
N LEU A 438 29.22 -11.39 5.36
CA LEU A 438 28.18 -10.44 5.75
C LEU A 438 28.63 -8.99 5.50
N GLN A 439 27.77 -8.25 4.81
CA GLN A 439 27.93 -6.82 4.53
C GLN A 439 26.97 -5.96 5.36
N SER A 440 25.83 -6.51 5.78
CA SER A 440 24.81 -5.79 6.55
C SER A 440 24.21 -6.68 7.62
N ILE A 441 24.16 -6.19 8.86
CA ILE A 441 23.49 -6.87 9.97
C ILE A 441 22.55 -5.92 10.70
N VAL A 442 21.34 -6.37 10.98
CA VAL A 442 20.41 -5.76 11.94
C VAL A 442 20.12 -6.79 13.03
N LEU A 443 20.45 -6.47 14.28
CA LEU A 443 20.14 -7.30 15.44
C LEU A 443 19.18 -6.52 16.34
N SER A 444 18.10 -7.16 16.78
CA SER A 444 17.13 -6.58 17.69
C SER A 444 16.72 -7.58 18.77
N ASN A 445 16.91 -7.20 20.04
CA ASN A 445 16.63 -8.06 21.21
C ASN A 445 17.27 -9.46 21.07
N ILE A 446 18.59 -9.46 20.88
CA ILE A 446 19.43 -10.65 20.79
C ILE A 446 20.35 -10.67 22.00
N GLU A 447 20.35 -11.75 22.77
CA GLU A 447 21.06 -11.83 24.05
C GLU A 447 22.59 -11.88 23.90
N ILE A 448 23.09 -12.65 22.93
CA ILE A 448 24.53 -12.90 22.74
C ILE A 448 24.82 -12.90 21.25
N PHE A 449 25.84 -12.16 20.78
CA PHE A 449 26.30 -12.21 19.39
C PHE A 449 27.82 -11.97 19.28
N ASP A 450 28.53 -12.75 18.47
CA ASP A 450 29.99 -12.62 18.29
C ASP A 450 30.35 -11.71 17.11
N PHE A 451 30.58 -10.42 17.41
CA PHE A 451 30.96 -9.43 16.41
C PHE A 451 32.37 -9.63 15.84
N ARG A 452 33.27 -10.35 16.53
CA ARG A 452 34.69 -10.47 16.13
C ARG A 452 34.88 -11.15 14.78
N ARG A 453 33.91 -11.95 14.36
CA ARG A 453 33.96 -12.71 13.10
C ARG A 453 33.37 -11.96 11.91
N CYS A 454 32.74 -10.81 12.12
CA CYS A 454 32.07 -10.04 11.08
C CYS A 454 33.01 -8.98 10.47
N ILE A 455 34.00 -9.43 9.71
CA ILE A 455 35.12 -8.59 9.25
C ILE A 455 34.77 -7.65 8.08
N ASN A 456 33.73 -7.96 7.30
CA ASN A 456 33.38 -7.25 6.05
C ASN A 456 32.09 -6.42 6.15
N LEU A 457 31.63 -6.11 7.37
CA LEU A 457 30.41 -5.34 7.57
C LEU A 457 30.56 -3.91 7.09
N ASN A 458 29.65 -3.48 6.23
CA ASN A 458 29.48 -2.07 5.84
C ASN A 458 28.38 -1.38 6.66
N TYR A 459 27.37 -2.13 7.11
CA TYR A 459 26.24 -1.63 7.90
C TYR A 459 25.99 -2.54 9.11
N LEU A 460 25.86 -1.92 10.29
CA LEU A 460 25.47 -2.60 11.51
C LEU A 460 24.41 -1.77 12.25
N ARG A 461 23.30 -2.42 12.60
CA ARG A 461 22.28 -1.86 13.49
C ARG A 461 22.04 -2.79 14.67
N LEU A 462 22.13 -2.25 15.88
CA LEU A 462 21.85 -2.92 17.13
C LEU A 462 20.66 -2.22 17.80
N GLU A 463 19.64 -2.99 18.17
CA GLU A 463 18.38 -2.48 18.75
C GLU A 463 18.02 -3.27 20.02
N THR A 464 17.95 -2.63 21.19
CA THR A 464 17.58 -3.30 22.44
C THR A 464 18.52 -4.47 22.77
N ILE A 465 19.83 -4.22 22.74
CA ILE A 465 20.87 -5.26 22.96
C ILE A 465 21.74 -4.89 24.15
N THR A 466 22.08 -5.87 24.98
CA THR A 466 23.07 -5.71 26.03
C THR A 466 24.42 -6.22 25.55
N ILE A 467 25.42 -5.35 25.47
CA ILE A 467 26.81 -5.71 25.16
C ILE A 467 27.57 -5.78 26.50
N ASN A 468 28.14 -6.94 26.82
CA ASN A 468 28.86 -7.17 28.08
C ASN A 468 30.36 -7.46 27.88
N GLN A 469 30.88 -7.19 26.68
CA GLN A 469 32.25 -7.47 26.30
C GLN A 469 32.82 -6.33 25.45
N ASP A 470 34.14 -6.27 25.33
CA ASP A 470 34.80 -5.38 24.40
C ASP A 470 34.47 -5.76 22.95
N VAL A 471 33.97 -4.78 22.19
CA VAL A 471 33.63 -4.93 20.77
C VAL A 471 34.42 -3.90 19.98
N SER A 472 35.28 -4.38 19.08
CA SER A 472 35.97 -3.55 18.10
C SER A 472 35.42 -3.86 16.72
N PHE A 473 34.91 -2.85 16.04
CA PHE A 473 34.42 -3.02 14.68
C PHE A 473 35.56 -2.90 13.66
N SER A 474 35.40 -3.58 12.53
CA SER A 474 36.36 -3.53 11.43
C SER A 474 36.29 -2.20 10.66
N ASN A 475 37.38 -1.84 9.97
CA ASN A 475 37.47 -0.61 9.18
C ASN A 475 36.53 -0.58 7.95
N SER A 476 35.93 -1.72 7.59
CA SER A 476 34.91 -1.78 6.54
C SER A 476 33.59 -1.14 6.98
N LEU A 477 33.33 -1.01 8.28
CA LEU A 477 32.06 -0.48 8.80
C LEU A 477 31.88 1.00 8.44
N LYS A 478 30.87 1.30 7.61
CA LYS A 478 30.56 2.67 7.17
C LYS A 478 29.38 3.26 7.91
N ILE A 479 28.44 2.44 8.37
CA ILE A 479 27.22 2.88 9.06
C ILE A 479 27.02 2.05 10.32
N LEU A 480 26.90 2.72 11.45
CA LEU A 480 26.60 2.12 12.74
C LEU A 480 25.37 2.79 13.35
N GLU A 481 24.35 2.00 13.67
CA GLU A 481 23.14 2.44 14.39
C GLU A 481 23.02 1.68 15.71
N LEU A 482 22.95 2.42 16.83
CA LEU A 482 22.80 1.90 18.19
C LEU A 482 21.50 2.47 18.78
N ILE A 483 20.51 1.61 19.00
CA ILE A 483 19.17 1.98 19.45
C ILE A 483 18.86 1.18 20.73
N ASP A 484 18.61 1.85 21.85
CA ASP A 484 18.43 1.21 23.17
C ASP A 484 19.48 0.11 23.51
N VAL A 485 20.75 0.34 23.19
CA VAL A 485 21.85 -0.62 23.44
C VAL A 485 22.50 -0.34 24.79
N THR A 486 22.57 -1.32 25.68
CA THR A 486 23.16 -1.15 27.02
C THR A 486 24.56 -1.76 27.06
N LEU A 487 25.58 -1.02 27.51
CA LEU A 487 26.88 -1.62 27.86
C LEU A 487 26.90 -2.02 29.34
N THR A 488 27.32 -3.26 29.61
CA THR A 488 27.45 -3.80 30.98
C THR A 488 28.84 -4.41 31.18
N GLY A 489 29.23 -4.65 32.43
CA GLY A 489 30.45 -5.40 32.75
C GLY A 489 31.78 -4.75 32.34
N GLY A 490 31.78 -3.45 32.04
CA GLY A 490 32.99 -2.73 31.59
C GLY A 490 33.34 -2.94 30.12
N GLY A 491 32.44 -3.55 29.32
CA GLY A 491 32.66 -3.72 27.88
C GLY A 491 32.89 -2.39 27.17
N LYS A 492 33.88 -2.30 26.29
CA LYS A 492 34.22 -1.10 25.52
C LYS A 492 33.81 -1.24 24.07
N LEU A 493 33.19 -0.22 23.50
CA LEU A 493 32.90 -0.14 22.07
C LEU A 493 33.98 0.68 21.37
N ARG A 494 34.75 0.09 20.47
CA ARG A 494 35.75 0.81 19.66
C ARG A 494 35.19 1.04 18.26
N LEU A 495 35.04 2.32 17.90
CA LEU A 495 34.56 2.73 16.58
C LEU A 495 35.69 2.63 15.55
N ALA A 496 35.33 2.22 14.34
CA ALA A 496 36.24 2.21 13.20
C ALA A 496 36.48 3.64 12.69
N GLY A 497 37.72 3.94 12.29
CA GLY A 497 38.10 5.27 11.80
C GLY A 497 37.43 5.68 10.46
N ASP A 498 36.94 4.72 9.68
CA ASP A 498 36.30 4.98 8.39
C ASP A 498 34.76 5.06 8.46
N LEU A 499 34.20 5.25 9.65
CA LEU A 499 32.76 5.36 9.85
C LEU A 499 32.23 6.65 9.20
N LYS A 500 31.26 6.52 8.29
CA LYS A 500 30.63 7.68 7.62
C LYS A 500 29.39 8.16 8.36
N ARG A 501 28.67 7.25 9.03
CA ARG A 501 27.45 7.56 9.77
C ARG A 501 27.41 6.83 11.10
N LEU A 502 27.18 7.60 12.16
CA LEU A 502 26.91 7.11 13.50
C LEU A 502 25.53 7.58 13.93
N HIS A 503 24.66 6.67 14.33
CA HIS A 503 23.35 6.98 14.88
C HIS A 503 23.23 6.33 16.26
N ILE A 504 23.01 7.15 17.28
CA ILE A 504 22.81 6.69 18.65
C ILE A 504 21.44 7.20 19.11
N SER A 505 20.61 6.31 19.62
CA SER A 505 19.31 6.70 20.16
C SER A 505 18.85 5.92 21.38
N GLY A 506 17.96 6.55 22.16
CA GLY A 506 17.30 5.95 23.31
C GLY A 506 18.21 5.80 24.55
N GLU A 507 17.94 4.80 25.39
CA GLU A 507 18.67 4.58 26.65
C GLU A 507 20.16 4.26 26.45
N THR A 508 20.54 3.95 25.20
CA THR A 508 21.92 3.74 24.76
C THR A 508 22.91 4.75 25.30
N GLY A 509 22.53 6.04 25.32
CA GLY A 509 23.50 7.10 25.50
C GLY A 509 24.16 7.14 26.89
N GLU A 510 23.49 6.67 27.94
CA GLU A 510 24.00 6.81 29.30
C GLU A 510 25.24 5.93 29.56
N SER A 511 25.14 4.64 29.24
CA SER A 511 26.21 3.66 29.51
C SER A 511 27.31 3.68 28.45
N LEU A 512 26.96 3.91 27.18
CA LEU A 512 27.91 3.83 26.07
C LEU A 512 28.89 4.98 25.99
N LEU A 513 28.48 6.19 26.35
CA LEU A 513 29.24 7.38 25.95
C LEU A 513 30.46 7.63 26.82
N HIS A 514 30.47 7.15 28.08
CA HIS A 514 31.69 7.09 28.88
C HIS A 514 32.74 6.13 28.31
N GLN A 515 32.31 4.99 27.75
CA GLN A 515 33.20 3.91 27.33
C GLN A 515 33.63 4.03 25.86
N LEU A 516 32.84 4.71 25.02
CA LEU A 516 33.20 5.11 23.66
C LEU A 516 34.38 6.11 23.63
N LEU A 517 34.51 6.93 24.68
CA LEU A 517 35.44 8.07 24.73
C LEU A 517 36.69 7.83 25.58
N ASP A 518 36.77 6.71 26.30
CA ASP A 518 37.94 6.35 27.11
C ASP A 518 39.16 5.93 26.26
N THR A 519 39.05 5.99 24.93
CA THR A 519 40.21 6.08 24.07
C THR A 519 40.76 7.50 24.17
N ASN A 520 41.79 7.67 24.98
CA ASN A 520 42.88 8.59 24.67
C ASN A 520 43.34 8.32 23.21
N ILE A 521 42.65 8.93 22.23
CA ILE A 521 43.17 9.17 20.87
C ILE A 521 44.14 10.38 20.94
N THR A 522 44.56 10.76 22.13
CA THR A 522 45.78 11.54 22.33
C THR A 522 46.97 10.61 22.05
N GLU A 523 47.56 10.78 20.87
CA GLU A 523 48.99 10.59 20.55
C GLU A 523 49.46 9.38 19.72
N SER A 524 48.69 8.30 19.50
CA SER A 524 49.16 7.21 18.63
C SER A 524 48.56 7.27 17.21
N HIS A 525 49.28 7.98 16.33
CA HIS A 525 49.33 7.80 14.87
C HIS A 525 48.06 7.24 14.16
N VAL A 526 47.05 8.09 13.95
CA VAL A 526 46.12 7.95 12.82
C VAL A 526 46.39 9.08 11.84
N THR A 527 47.41 8.90 11.00
CA THR A 527 47.67 9.72 9.80
C THR A 527 46.82 9.27 8.61
N ALA A 528 45.82 8.41 8.83
CA ALA A 528 44.87 8.05 7.80
C ALA A 528 43.93 9.23 7.55
N THR A 529 44.27 10.05 6.56
CA THR A 529 43.38 11.04 5.96
C THR A 529 42.21 10.30 5.29
N SER A 530 41.22 9.83 6.06
CA SER A 530 39.98 9.38 5.46
C SER A 530 39.35 10.59 4.75
N LYS A 531 39.09 10.45 3.44
CA LYS A 531 38.55 11.56 2.63
C LYS A 531 37.11 11.91 2.99
N GLU A 532 36.43 11.02 3.69
CA GLU A 532 35.00 11.10 3.96
C GLU A 532 34.77 11.43 5.43
N LYS A 533 33.87 12.38 5.69
CA LYS A 533 33.67 12.96 7.01
C LYS A 533 32.46 12.34 7.69
N LEU A 534 32.50 12.24 9.02
CA LEU A 534 31.48 11.56 9.81
C LEU A 534 30.22 12.44 9.97
N CYS A 535 29.06 11.82 9.79
CA CYS A 535 27.75 12.37 10.11
C CYS A 535 27.18 11.69 11.36
N CYS A 536 27.02 12.42 12.45
CA CYS A 536 26.57 11.91 13.74
C CYS A 536 25.12 12.33 14.02
N TYR A 537 24.29 11.37 14.40
CA TYR A 537 22.89 11.55 14.78
C TYR A 537 22.69 11.09 16.22
N LEU A 538 22.34 12.01 17.11
CA LEU A 538 22.01 11.74 18.50
C LEU A 538 20.51 12.01 18.71
N LYS A 539 19.78 11.03 19.23
CA LYS A 539 18.32 11.11 19.34
C LYS A 539 17.77 10.50 20.63
N ASP A 540 16.88 11.18 21.34
CA ASP A 540 16.19 10.66 22.54
C ASP A 540 17.19 10.21 23.64
N ILE A 541 18.13 11.08 24.04
CA ILE A 541 19.19 10.74 25.02
C ILE A 541 19.14 11.72 26.22
N ASP A 542 19.17 11.17 27.45
CA ASP A 542 19.42 11.93 28.70
C ASP A 542 20.86 11.71 29.17
N PHE A 543 21.72 12.72 28.97
CA PHE A 543 23.13 12.69 29.31
C PHE A 543 23.35 13.02 30.79
N GLN A 544 23.85 12.04 31.54
CA GLN A 544 24.25 12.22 32.94
C GLN A 544 25.69 12.74 33.11
N CYS A 545 26.43 12.89 32.02
CA CYS A 545 27.83 13.29 32.02
C CYS A 545 28.14 14.31 30.93
N ASN A 546 29.36 14.86 30.96
CA ASN A 546 29.84 15.69 29.86
C ASN A 546 30.06 14.80 28.64
N PHE A 547 29.72 15.32 27.46
CA PHE A 547 29.88 14.58 26.21
C PHE A 547 30.65 15.41 25.19
N CYS A 548 31.73 14.85 24.63
CA CYS A 548 32.49 15.46 23.55
C CYS A 548 32.16 14.77 22.23
N VAL A 549 31.74 15.53 21.23
CA VAL A 549 31.43 15.01 19.90
C VAL A 549 32.73 14.54 19.21
N PRO A 550 32.80 13.31 18.64
CA PRO A 550 34.02 12.77 18.04
C PRO A 550 34.64 13.71 17.00
N GLU A 551 35.97 13.94 17.03
CA GLU A 551 36.66 14.95 16.22
C GLU A 551 36.41 14.82 14.72
N GLU A 552 36.09 13.63 14.21
CA GLU A 552 35.83 13.35 12.80
C GLU A 552 34.45 13.86 12.33
N THR A 553 33.58 14.25 13.27
CA THR A 553 32.19 14.68 13.00
C THR A 553 32.16 16.02 12.27
N GLU A 554 31.79 16.01 10.99
CA GLU A 554 31.52 17.23 10.21
C GLU A 554 30.08 17.71 10.36
N THR A 555 29.14 16.77 10.46
CA THR A 555 27.71 17.07 10.57
C THR A 555 27.14 16.42 11.83
N LEU A 556 26.50 17.22 12.68
CA LEU A 556 25.88 16.79 13.93
C LEU A 556 24.39 17.10 13.92
N HIS A 557 23.57 16.08 14.14
CA HIS A 557 22.12 16.21 14.34
C HIS A 557 21.77 15.85 15.79
N LEU A 558 21.12 16.77 16.48
CA LEU A 558 20.64 16.62 17.85
C LEU A 558 19.12 16.66 17.87
N ARG A 559 18.49 15.62 18.41
CA ARG A 559 17.04 15.53 18.54
C ARG A 559 16.65 14.98 19.90
N ASP A 560 15.80 15.70 20.61
CA ASP A 560 15.21 15.25 21.88
C ASP A 560 16.33 14.86 22.89
N ILE A 561 17.34 15.72 22.97
CA ILE A 561 18.50 15.53 23.86
C ILE A 561 18.29 16.32 25.14
N LYS A 562 18.64 15.73 26.28
CA LYS A 562 18.64 16.37 27.59
C LYS A 562 19.99 16.18 28.27
N MET A 563 20.54 17.24 28.83
CA MET A 563 21.74 17.18 29.69
C MET A 563 21.32 17.36 31.13
N GLN A 564 21.88 16.56 32.03
CA GLN A 564 21.75 16.76 33.47
C GLN A 564 22.38 18.10 33.90
N LYS A 565 21.93 18.62 35.04
CA LYS A 565 22.39 19.92 35.56
C LYS A 565 23.91 19.93 35.74
N GLY A 566 24.57 20.94 35.19
CA GLY A 566 26.02 21.12 35.24
C GLY A 566 26.81 20.26 34.24
N LYS A 567 26.13 19.51 33.37
CA LYS A 567 26.77 18.74 32.29
C LYS A 567 26.72 19.48 30.96
N ILE A 568 27.73 19.24 30.13
CA ILE A 568 28.00 20.00 28.91
C ILE A 568 28.16 19.04 27.72
N LEU A 569 27.48 19.34 26.61
CA LEU A 569 27.75 18.74 25.30
C LEU A 569 28.72 19.65 24.55
N LYS A 570 29.94 19.18 24.27
CA LYS A 570 30.99 19.95 23.60
C LYS A 570 31.10 19.57 22.12
N ILE A 571 30.94 20.55 21.25
CA ILE A 571 31.13 20.38 19.80
C ILE A 571 32.61 20.62 19.46
N ASN A 572 33.20 19.71 18.69
CA ASN A 572 34.59 19.80 18.27
C ASN A 572 34.84 20.84 17.16
N ARG A 573 36.13 21.05 16.87
CA ARG A 573 36.64 21.98 15.85
C ARG A 573 36.25 21.69 14.39
N ASN A 574 36.01 20.43 14.04
CA ASN A 574 35.79 19.99 12.66
C ASN A 574 34.31 20.02 12.24
N CYS A 575 33.41 20.15 13.21
CA CYS A 575 31.98 20.29 12.95
C CYS A 575 31.69 21.52 12.09
N ARG A 576 31.11 21.32 10.91
CA ARG A 576 30.71 22.37 9.96
C ARG A 576 29.22 22.60 9.93
N ARG A 577 28.43 21.59 10.31
CA ARG A 577 26.98 21.60 10.22
C ARG A 577 26.36 21.08 11.53
N LEU A 578 25.45 21.86 12.07
CA LEU A 578 24.73 21.54 13.30
C LEU A 578 23.23 21.69 13.08
N GLU A 579 22.46 20.64 13.32
CA GLU A 579 21.00 20.68 13.33
C GLU A 579 20.47 20.31 14.70
N ILE A 580 19.68 21.20 15.30
CA ILE A 580 19.08 21.02 16.63
C ILE A 580 17.57 21.04 16.46
N THR A 581 16.96 19.87 16.64
CA THR A 581 15.51 19.72 16.61
C THR A 581 14.89 20.00 17.98
N SER A 582 15.53 19.50 19.04
CA SER A 582 15.09 19.62 20.43
C SER A 582 16.29 19.28 21.32
N PHE A 583 16.64 20.20 22.22
CA PHE A 583 17.78 20.08 23.12
C PHE A 583 17.48 20.84 24.41
N VAL A 584 17.86 20.28 25.55
CA VAL A 584 17.79 20.90 26.88
C VAL A 584 19.14 20.69 27.57
N GLY A 585 19.77 21.76 28.04
CA GLY A 585 21.10 21.69 28.66
C GLY A 585 22.08 22.73 28.15
N VAL A 586 23.38 22.47 28.35
CA VAL A 586 24.47 23.34 27.90
C VAL A 586 25.18 22.70 26.71
N LEU A 587 25.25 23.44 25.60
CA LEU A 587 25.96 23.08 24.39
C LEU A 587 27.15 24.02 24.21
N ASP A 588 28.37 23.53 24.40
CA ASP A 588 29.59 24.30 24.24
C ASP A 588 30.07 24.25 22.78
N ILE A 589 30.08 25.41 22.12
CA ILE A 589 30.52 25.57 20.73
C ILE A 589 31.82 26.36 20.60
N THR A 590 32.52 26.64 21.71
CA THR A 590 33.72 27.50 21.74
C THR A 590 34.84 26.99 20.83
N GLU A 591 34.96 25.67 20.68
CA GLU A 591 35.96 25.04 19.82
C GLU A 591 35.51 24.87 18.36
N ALA A 592 34.22 25.02 18.05
CA ALA A 592 33.62 24.74 16.73
C ALA A 592 33.93 25.84 15.68
N LYS A 593 35.21 26.15 15.49
CA LYS A 593 35.71 27.23 14.62
C LYS A 593 35.32 27.07 13.14
N LEU A 594 35.04 25.84 12.69
CA LEU A 594 34.63 25.55 11.32
C LEU A 594 33.10 25.50 11.14
N LEU A 595 32.32 25.77 12.18
CA LEU A 595 30.86 25.75 12.12
C LEU A 595 30.37 26.86 11.19
N GLN A 596 29.70 26.45 10.10
CA GLN A 596 29.20 27.34 9.05
C GLN A 596 27.69 27.24 8.89
N ASN A 597 27.10 26.07 9.16
CA ASN A 597 25.68 25.85 8.92
C ASN A 597 24.98 25.44 10.21
N VAL A 598 23.92 26.15 10.55
CA VAL A 598 23.11 25.89 11.75
C VAL A 598 21.64 25.82 11.36
N VAL A 599 20.96 24.77 11.81
CA VAL A 599 19.52 24.59 11.70
C VAL A 599 18.95 24.45 13.11
N LEU A 600 18.05 25.35 13.50
CA LEU A 600 17.41 25.37 14.81
C LEU A 600 15.91 25.22 14.66
N HIS A 601 15.34 24.35 15.48
CA HIS A 601 13.91 24.14 15.58
C HIS A 601 13.41 24.48 16.97
N ASN A 602 12.17 24.97 17.04
CA ASN A 602 11.35 25.13 18.25
C ASN A 602 11.84 26.17 19.28
N LYS A 603 13.13 26.21 19.63
CA LYS A 603 13.71 27.07 20.67
C LYS A 603 15.02 27.72 20.22
N LEU A 604 15.29 28.92 20.73
CA LEU A 604 16.61 29.56 20.65
C LEU A 604 17.43 29.30 21.92
N PRO A 605 18.77 29.14 21.79
CA PRO A 605 19.64 29.13 22.95
C PRO A 605 19.84 30.53 23.53
N ARG A 606 20.07 30.59 24.84
CA ARG A 606 20.76 31.73 25.45
C ARG A 606 22.27 31.55 25.23
N ILE A 607 22.94 32.59 24.73
CA ILE A 607 24.38 32.52 24.44
C ILE A 607 25.15 33.24 25.54
N VAL A 608 26.03 32.51 26.25
CA VAL A 608 26.89 33.07 27.30
C VAL A 608 28.31 32.52 27.09
N ASN A 609 29.28 33.41 26.84
CA ASN A 609 30.70 33.04 26.67
C ASN A 609 30.93 31.92 25.64
N GLY A 610 30.17 31.91 24.53
CA GLY A 610 30.27 30.87 23.49
C GLY A 610 29.55 29.56 23.82
N GLN A 611 28.87 29.46 24.95
CA GLN A 611 28.01 28.33 25.29
C GLN A 611 26.55 28.64 24.96
N TRP A 612 25.86 27.66 24.39
CA TRP A 612 24.46 27.71 24.02
C TRP A 612 23.63 26.96 25.07
N ILE A 613 22.90 27.71 25.88
CA ILE A 613 22.12 27.19 27.00
C ILE A 613 20.67 27.09 26.56
N TYR A 614 20.12 25.87 26.55
CA TYR A 614 18.74 25.59 26.25
C TYR A 614 17.99 25.21 27.53
N LEU A 615 16.99 26.01 27.89
CA LEU A 615 16.20 25.80 29.09
C LEU A 615 14.99 24.89 28.80
N ASP A 616 14.64 24.07 29.78
CA ASP A 616 13.38 23.33 29.79
C ASP A 616 12.22 24.34 29.78
N SER A 617 11.14 24.02 29.05
CA SER A 617 9.91 24.84 29.04
C SER A 617 9.31 25.00 30.43
N ASN A 618 9.52 24.03 31.33
CA ASN A 618 9.05 24.16 32.71
C ASN A 618 9.88 25.16 33.52
N MET A 619 11.13 25.42 33.13
CA MET A 619 12.06 26.33 33.82
C MET A 619 11.97 27.78 33.32
N SER A 620 11.23 28.06 32.24
CA SER A 620 11.20 29.40 31.65
C SER A 620 10.48 30.46 32.49
N ASN A 621 9.74 30.05 33.53
CA ASN A 621 8.95 30.98 34.36
C ASN A 621 9.76 31.63 35.49
N GLU A 622 10.95 31.12 35.82
CA GLU A 622 11.73 31.62 36.97
C GLU A 622 12.65 32.80 36.63
N TYR A 623 12.95 33.04 35.35
CA TYR A 623 13.80 34.15 34.95
C TYR A 623 12.98 35.39 34.63
N SER A 624 13.31 36.52 35.26
CA SER A 624 12.75 37.84 34.92
C SER A 624 12.93 38.07 33.42
N LYS A 625 11.84 38.38 32.73
CA LYS A 625 11.84 38.61 31.27
C LYS A 625 12.73 39.78 30.84
N ASP A 626 13.15 40.62 31.79
CA ASP A 626 13.77 41.92 31.52
C ASP A 626 15.31 41.88 31.46
N ASP A 627 15.97 40.80 31.91
CA ASP A 627 17.44 40.76 32.04
C ASP A 627 18.15 39.77 31.09
N VAL A 628 17.48 39.31 30.02
CA VAL A 628 18.13 38.42 29.05
C VAL A 628 18.90 39.27 28.04
N PRO A 629 20.24 39.14 27.92
CA PRO A 629 21.00 39.88 26.91
C PRO A 629 20.64 39.39 25.49
N ASP A 630 20.90 40.23 24.50
CA ASP A 630 20.76 39.87 23.09
C ASP A 630 21.57 38.62 22.75
N CYS A 631 20.95 37.72 21.98
CA CYS A 631 21.56 36.48 21.54
C CYS A 631 22.36 36.76 20.26
N ILE A 632 23.69 36.73 20.34
CA ILE A 632 24.56 37.06 19.19
C ILE A 632 25.15 35.78 18.63
N PHE A 633 24.78 35.44 17.39
CA PHE A 633 25.39 34.28 16.72
C PHE A 633 26.82 34.54 16.28
N PRO A 634 27.69 33.50 16.25
CA PRO A 634 29.05 33.61 15.76
C PRO A 634 29.11 34.14 14.33
N ASN A 635 30.06 35.03 14.06
CA ASN A 635 30.29 35.58 12.72
C ASN A 635 30.74 34.54 11.69
N SER A 636 31.08 33.30 12.08
CA SER A 636 31.48 32.25 11.13
C SER A 636 30.32 31.59 10.39
N LEU A 637 29.07 31.81 10.84
CA LEU A 637 27.89 31.15 10.29
C LEU A 637 27.51 31.75 8.93
N LYS A 638 27.49 30.89 7.91
CA LYS A 638 27.09 31.21 6.53
C LYS A 638 25.64 30.88 6.24
N THR A 639 25.15 29.74 6.76
CA THR A 639 23.78 29.29 6.55
C THR A 639 23.08 29.13 7.89
N ILE A 640 21.96 29.83 8.07
CA ILE A 640 21.17 29.78 9.30
C ILE A 640 19.72 29.49 8.94
N VAL A 641 19.15 28.47 9.56
CA VAL A 641 17.77 28.08 9.36
C VAL A 641 17.07 28.00 10.71
N CYS A 642 16.14 28.91 10.95
CA CYS A 642 15.26 28.94 12.11
C CYS A 642 13.87 28.45 11.70
N LYS A 643 13.36 27.41 12.36
CA LYS A 643 12.06 26.80 12.10
C LYS A 643 11.22 26.72 13.37
N LYS A 644 9.99 27.25 13.31
CA LYS A 644 8.99 27.17 14.38
C LYS A 644 9.52 27.65 15.73
N ILE A 645 10.41 28.65 15.72
CA ILE A 645 11.01 29.16 16.94
C ILE A 645 10.02 30.08 17.64
N GLU A 646 9.74 29.80 18.91
CA GLU A 646 8.99 30.70 19.78
C GLU A 646 9.94 31.44 20.71
N HIS A 647 10.01 32.77 20.55
CA HIS A 647 10.92 33.62 21.32
C HIS A 647 10.12 34.68 22.07
N ASN A 648 9.92 34.44 23.36
CA ASN A 648 9.11 35.28 24.25
C ASN A 648 9.93 36.31 25.05
N TYR A 649 11.23 36.42 24.77
CA TYR A 649 12.11 37.37 25.45
C TYR A 649 12.10 38.73 24.73
N SER A 650 12.33 39.79 25.49
CA SER A 650 12.51 41.16 24.98
C SER A 650 13.77 41.31 24.13
N SER A 651 14.75 40.43 24.34
CA SER A 651 16.02 40.41 23.63
C SER A 651 15.88 39.99 22.17
N GLY A 652 16.78 40.47 21.33
CA GLY A 652 16.84 40.13 19.92
C GLY A 652 17.81 38.98 19.64
N LEU A 653 17.54 38.23 18.58
CA LEU A 653 18.55 37.38 17.93
C LEU A 653 19.32 38.22 16.90
N ILE A 654 20.60 38.48 17.16
CA ILE A 654 21.51 39.21 16.28
C ILE A 654 22.29 38.21 15.41
N ILE A 655 22.14 38.35 14.09
CA ILE A 655 22.83 37.51 13.12
C ILE A 655 24.15 38.14 12.67
N GLY A 656 25.22 37.34 12.62
CA GLY A 656 26.57 37.78 12.26
C GLY A 656 26.74 38.22 10.80
N GLU A 657 27.85 38.89 10.52
CA GLU A 657 28.06 39.60 9.25
C GLU A 657 28.22 38.69 8.01
N GLU A 658 28.74 37.47 8.21
CA GLU A 658 29.08 36.53 7.13
C GLU A 658 27.91 35.65 6.65
N CYS A 659 26.70 35.84 7.20
CA CYS A 659 25.55 35.05 6.79
C CYS A 659 25.23 35.27 5.30
N GLU A 660 25.26 34.20 4.51
CA GLU A 660 24.94 34.19 3.08
C GLU A 660 23.51 33.70 2.81
N GLU A 661 23.03 32.76 3.62
CA GLU A 661 21.71 32.15 3.48
C GLU A 661 20.97 32.14 4.82
N LEU A 662 19.81 32.78 4.86
CA LEU A 662 18.97 32.86 6.04
C LEU A 662 17.57 32.33 5.75
N SER A 663 17.07 31.45 6.61
CA SER A 663 15.68 31.00 6.59
C SER A 663 15.02 31.25 7.94
N ILE A 664 13.95 32.03 7.97
CA ILE A 664 13.10 32.25 9.15
C ILE A 664 11.71 31.75 8.82
N ILE A 665 11.35 30.61 9.39
CA ILE A 665 10.15 29.86 9.02
C ILE A 665 9.25 29.64 10.23
N SER A 666 8.07 30.26 10.22
CA SER A 666 7.06 30.19 11.28
C SER A 666 7.61 30.57 12.67
N CYS A 667 8.50 31.56 12.71
CA CYS A 667 9.10 32.03 13.96
C CYS A 667 8.36 33.24 14.57
N THR A 668 8.54 33.46 15.87
CA THR A 668 8.12 34.66 16.62
C THR A 668 9.32 35.30 17.33
N GLY A 669 9.20 36.56 17.75
CA GLY A 669 10.21 37.32 18.48
C GLY A 669 10.92 38.41 17.67
N LYS A 670 12.03 38.92 18.24
CA LYS A 670 12.84 39.99 17.67
C LYS A 670 14.09 39.42 16.97
N TYR A 671 14.25 39.74 15.69
CA TYR A 671 15.38 39.34 14.85
C TYR A 671 16.11 40.58 14.32
N ASP A 672 17.38 40.75 14.68
CA ASP A 672 18.23 41.82 14.14
C ASP A 672 19.18 41.25 13.08
N LEU A 673 18.86 41.56 11.83
CA LEU A 673 19.64 41.18 10.66
C LEU A 673 20.50 42.33 10.14
N SER A 674 20.52 43.49 10.80
CA SER A 674 21.17 44.72 10.31
C SER A 674 22.67 44.57 10.04
N ARG A 675 23.33 43.62 10.71
CA ARG A 675 24.77 43.35 10.56
C ARG A 675 25.13 42.48 9.36
N ILE A 676 24.16 41.79 8.73
CA ILE A 676 24.46 40.86 7.64
C ILE A 676 24.89 41.64 6.39
N LYS A 677 26.13 41.40 5.92
CA LYS A 677 26.69 42.08 4.74
C LYS A 677 26.65 41.23 3.47
N LYS A 678 26.50 39.91 3.60
CA LYS A 678 26.67 38.94 2.52
C LYS A 678 25.40 38.18 2.13
N LEU A 679 24.22 38.63 2.58
CA LEU A 679 22.96 37.91 2.37
C LEU A 679 22.62 37.77 0.88
N ARG A 680 22.63 36.53 0.38
CA ARG A 680 22.33 36.16 -1.01
C ARG A 680 21.00 35.45 -1.15
N LYS A 681 20.57 34.71 -0.12
CA LYS A 681 19.32 33.98 -0.09
C LYS A 681 18.55 34.27 1.18
N LEU A 682 17.28 34.63 1.04
CA LEU A 682 16.36 34.85 2.14
C LEU A 682 15.10 34.01 1.95
N VAL A 683 14.83 33.13 2.91
CA VAL A 683 13.55 32.41 3.04
C VAL A 683 12.79 33.00 4.23
N PHE A 684 11.62 33.58 4.01
CA PHE A 684 10.90 34.33 5.03
C PHE A 684 9.41 33.98 5.08
N TYR A 685 9.05 33.16 6.06
CA TYR A 685 7.68 32.77 6.37
C TYR A 685 7.37 33.23 7.79
N PRO A 686 6.83 34.44 8.01
CA PRO A 686 6.51 34.90 9.37
C PRO A 686 5.41 34.02 9.97
N SER A 687 5.43 33.86 11.30
CA SER A 687 4.26 33.34 12.02
C SER A 687 3.08 34.31 11.87
N GLN A 688 1.86 33.81 12.00
CA GLN A 688 0.65 34.65 12.02
C GLN A 688 0.50 35.44 13.33
N ASN A 689 1.29 35.12 14.36
CA ASN A 689 1.26 35.83 15.63
C ASN A 689 1.85 37.24 15.54
N GLU A 690 1.24 38.21 16.24
CA GLU A 690 1.59 39.64 16.18
C GLU A 690 2.97 39.98 16.77
N ASN A 691 3.57 39.07 17.55
CA ASN A 691 4.85 39.30 18.23
C ASN A 691 6.06 38.97 17.33
N PHE A 692 6.15 39.56 16.14
CA PHE A 692 7.29 39.38 15.24
C PHE A 692 7.89 40.71 14.79
N PHE A 693 9.14 40.95 15.21
CA PHE A 693 9.89 42.16 14.88
C PHE A 693 11.18 41.80 14.15
N ILE A 694 11.44 42.41 13.00
CA ILE A 694 12.64 42.16 12.22
C ILE A 694 13.28 43.46 11.71
N THR A 695 14.58 43.60 11.95
CA THR A 695 15.39 44.67 11.37
C THR A 695 16.19 44.09 10.21
N PHE A 696 15.85 44.47 8.99
CA PHE A 696 16.56 43.99 7.79
C PHE A 696 17.87 44.74 7.53
N PRO A 697 18.90 44.08 6.95
CA PRO A 697 20.08 44.76 6.41
C PRO A 697 19.76 45.47 5.09
N ASP A 698 20.78 45.97 4.40
CA ASP A 698 20.67 46.23 2.97
C ASP A 698 20.39 44.92 2.21
N LEU A 699 19.25 44.86 1.52
CA LEU A 699 18.79 43.70 0.78
C LEU A 699 19.13 43.77 -0.71
N CYS A 700 19.92 44.77 -1.14
CA CYS A 700 20.32 44.90 -2.54
C CYS A 700 21.15 43.71 -3.04
N HIS A 701 21.78 42.93 -2.17
CA HIS A 701 22.58 41.76 -2.56
C HIS A 701 21.80 40.44 -2.64
N VAL A 702 20.53 40.41 -2.24
CA VAL A 702 19.69 39.21 -2.26
C VAL A 702 19.36 38.80 -3.69
N LYS A 703 19.77 37.58 -4.08
CA LYS A 703 19.55 36.98 -5.40
C LYS A 703 18.40 35.97 -5.41
N GLU A 704 18.14 35.29 -4.30
CA GLU A 704 17.01 34.36 -4.15
C GLU A 704 16.14 34.81 -2.97
N LEU A 705 14.86 35.04 -3.23
CA LEU A 705 13.85 35.38 -2.23
C LEU A 705 12.72 34.36 -2.29
N ASP A 706 12.50 33.62 -1.20
CA ASP A 706 11.36 32.72 -1.01
C ASP A 706 10.53 33.24 0.16
N MET A 707 9.29 33.64 -0.09
CA MET A 707 8.48 34.34 0.92
C MET A 707 7.02 33.91 0.89
N ALA A 708 6.34 34.08 2.03
CA ALA A 708 4.91 33.85 2.13
C ALA A 708 4.10 35.14 1.95
N TYR A 709 2.99 35.10 1.19
CA TYR A 709 2.16 36.30 0.97
C TYR A 709 1.10 36.54 2.05
N ASN A 710 0.61 35.49 2.72
CA ASN A 710 -0.46 35.55 3.71
C ASN A 710 0.06 35.74 5.16
N GLY A 711 1.25 36.32 5.30
CA GLY A 711 1.80 36.77 6.57
C GLY A 711 1.55 38.27 6.82
N SER A 712 2.51 38.95 7.46
CA SER A 712 2.46 40.40 7.64
C SER A 712 2.62 41.15 6.30
N LEU A 713 1.57 41.86 5.89
CA LEU A 713 1.54 42.68 4.67
C LEU A 713 2.66 43.74 4.65
N MET A 714 3.06 44.25 5.82
CA MET A 714 4.14 45.22 5.97
C MET A 714 5.47 44.64 5.49
N TYR A 715 5.85 43.45 5.98
CA TYR A 715 7.11 42.81 5.58
C TYR A 715 7.06 42.34 4.14
N PHE A 716 5.90 41.85 3.69
CA PHE A 716 5.71 41.46 2.30
C PHE A 716 6.04 42.61 1.33
N LYS A 717 5.42 43.78 1.53
CA LYS A 717 5.68 44.97 0.69
C LYS A 717 7.13 45.44 0.80
N ARG A 718 7.68 45.51 2.03
CA ARG A 718 9.05 45.98 2.27
C ARG A 718 10.09 45.11 1.56
N LEU A 719 9.95 43.79 1.63
CA LEU A 719 10.87 42.85 0.97
C LEU A 719 10.84 42.98 -0.55
N LEU A 720 9.66 43.10 -1.16
CA LEU A 720 9.54 43.29 -2.61
C LEU A 720 10.19 44.60 -3.09
N VAL A 721 10.11 45.69 -2.32
CA VAL A 721 10.71 46.98 -2.67
C VAL A 721 12.23 46.99 -2.43
N SER A 722 12.69 46.32 -1.37
CA SER A 722 14.10 46.38 -0.93
C SER A 722 15.00 45.42 -1.73
N CYS A 723 14.48 44.26 -2.13
CA CYS A 723 15.25 43.22 -2.82
C CYS A 723 15.34 43.45 -4.36
N LYS A 724 16.00 44.54 -4.78
CA LYS A 724 16.02 44.98 -6.20
C LYS A 724 16.74 44.05 -7.18
N ASN A 725 17.63 43.18 -6.71
CA ASN A 725 18.48 42.33 -7.55
C ASN A 725 18.10 40.83 -7.51
N VAL A 726 16.86 40.51 -7.12
CA VAL A 726 16.37 39.12 -7.05
C VAL A 726 16.29 38.52 -8.46
N LYS A 727 16.98 37.38 -8.64
CA LYS A 727 16.94 36.56 -9.86
C LYS A 727 15.91 35.44 -9.79
N LYS A 728 15.59 35.00 -8.57
CA LYS A 728 14.63 33.92 -8.31
C LYS A 728 13.69 34.33 -7.17
N LEU A 729 12.42 34.54 -7.50
CA LEU A 729 11.36 34.88 -6.57
C LEU A 729 10.39 33.70 -6.46
N ILE A 730 10.18 33.22 -5.23
CA ILE A 730 9.15 32.23 -4.91
C ILE A 730 8.18 32.87 -3.92
N ILE A 731 6.89 32.83 -4.25
CA ILE A 731 5.82 33.32 -3.37
C ILE A 731 4.91 32.14 -3.01
N ARG A 732 4.68 31.92 -1.72
CA ARG A 732 3.88 30.81 -1.18
C ARG A 732 2.65 31.28 -0.41
N ALA A 733 1.60 30.47 -0.42
CA ALA A 733 0.51 30.54 0.56
C ALA A 733 0.90 29.68 1.77
N LEU A 734 0.90 30.21 3.00
CA LEU A 734 1.14 29.43 4.23
C LEU A 734 -0.03 28.50 4.57
N THR A 735 -1.24 28.81 4.11
CA THR A 735 -2.46 28.01 4.31
C THR A 735 -3.46 28.31 3.20
N PHE A 736 -4.02 27.26 2.58
CA PHE A 736 -5.29 27.34 1.84
C PHE A 736 -6.40 27.23 2.87
N ASP A 737 -6.79 28.36 3.48
CA ASP A 737 -8.06 28.40 4.19
C ASP A 737 -9.17 28.52 3.12
N PHE A 738 -9.77 27.38 2.74
CA PHE A 738 -10.83 27.33 1.71
C PHE A 738 -12.05 28.20 2.07
N ASP A 739 -12.19 28.61 3.33
CA ASP A 739 -13.30 29.42 3.80
C ASP A 739 -13.25 30.90 3.35
N MET A 740 -12.08 31.42 2.93
CA MET A 740 -12.01 32.80 2.38
C MET A 740 -12.55 32.95 0.95
N PHE A 741 -12.84 31.85 0.24
CA PHE A 741 -13.44 31.88 -1.11
C PHE A 741 -14.87 31.37 -1.16
N ARG A 742 -15.52 31.12 -0.01
CA ARG A 742 -16.97 30.89 -0.01
C ARG A 742 -17.65 32.23 -0.31
N PRO A 743 -18.43 32.35 -1.40
CA PRO A 743 -19.29 33.51 -1.56
C PRO A 743 -20.20 33.61 -0.33
N PRO A 744 -20.55 34.83 0.11
CA PRO A 744 -21.47 35.00 1.23
C PRO A 744 -22.73 34.18 0.95
N LYS A 745 -23.15 33.38 1.91
CA LYS A 745 -24.42 32.63 1.81
C LYS A 745 -25.53 33.67 1.65
N THR A 746 -26.07 33.78 0.44
CA THR A 746 -27.31 34.50 0.12
C THR A 746 -28.50 33.74 0.64
#